data_AF-A0AAV0X2F9-F1
#
_entry.id   AF-A0AAV0X2F9-F1
#
_cell.length_a   1.000
_cell.length_b   1.000
_cell.length_c   1.000
_cell.angle_alpha   90.00
_cell.angle_beta   90.00
_cell.angle_gamma   90.00
#
_symmetry.space_group_name_H-M   'P 1'
#
loop_
_entity.id
_entity.type
_entity.pdbx_description
1 polymer ?
#
loop_
_entity_poly.entity_id
_entity_poly.type
_entity_poly.pdbx_seq_one_letter_code
_entity_poly.pdbx_strand_id
1 'polypeptide(L)'
;MSRGNKCVYYLCGKNPRHNANLSLFGFPKDLERSRQWIKNSGNTDLIHLEIEDLRKKKICSDHFLADDYLNFSKKILKRSAVPVPYEPVVPFHVRSPKKLYTYPYKSSENMCNLDPSSISNYKSTPLSPSSFKTPVKQKLSFIDNSDSCCLNFESPKSIHLLTPTKTNLTIGSKDNTPILTPKTRSWLDSTLNMPESSSNFEKQIQKLTETTKKQSNYIKKMKERMEFKQKVISNKRSTIAKLKKNLKNSRHLFKNKNIFNSSSFPSTDSQTLVKMQIRQNISRKPWTNLEKDFSLRLYYKSPSAYKFLRSTKINLPGLATIKRWVGASKFRPGFNSNLYQQIKMKVSSMTYEETFCTLIFDEMKIKRFLEYSKVLDTVEGFEDLGTFGRTSAMASQAMVFMIRGIYSSWKLPVSYFLSSTSMKATTLSEIILEQINQLMTCKLHVKAIVCDQGPNNRSALTKLGFTKDKPWIEVNGNKIFSVYDVPHLIKNIRNNFLSSDFIFKNNKVSFQDIKKTYMIDKSSSTSRSLLKITDSHINPGPFKKMSCKLALQIFSKSMFATMRTCIMTQELKSPTAAHTAEFVKEINNLFDCLNSQSLYCSNPYKCAISEERPLIRLQLEEAKRWCSQLKKCKGHGRPYTFDGLEWTINAILGVYEEQKKIGFHYLLTARLNQDAIENSFSVFRQKGGYNNNPTARAFRITFKMMTKMHLMKPSIASNCEADNDHNILEVDSYTNVLENNDNNDDLMDSSSLSFSFDDDESIEIPMVSLSKCSDKYFSGYLGKKCIEKFNCKKCQQFMLTATPINFSDEDYLIFCRAYGSKSGHFGLNVPTDDFTNYISHCQK
;
A
#
# COMPACT_ATOMS: atom_id res chain seq x y z
N MET A 1 -14.94 -38.77 28.75
CA MET A 1 -14.38 -39.46 27.56
C MET A 1 -15.32 -39.24 26.36
N SER A 2 -14.92 -38.38 25.41
CA SER A 2 -15.73 -38.01 24.24
C SER A 2 -15.67 -39.08 23.14
N ARG A 3 -16.81 -39.51 22.58
CA ARG A 3 -16.90 -40.40 21.40
C ARG A 3 -16.06 -39.82 20.24
N GLY A 4 -15.13 -40.62 19.69
CA GLY A 4 -14.19 -40.23 18.63
C GLY A 4 -14.85 -39.95 17.29
N ASN A 5 -15.37 -38.73 17.11
CA ASN A 5 -15.97 -38.26 15.86
C ASN A 5 -14.99 -37.44 14.98
N LYS A 6 -13.69 -37.48 15.28
CA LYS A 6 -12.65 -36.78 14.52
C LYS A 6 -11.53 -37.75 14.16
N CYS A 7 -10.91 -37.52 13.01
CA CYS A 7 -9.72 -38.24 12.57
C CYS A 7 -8.55 -37.99 13.55
N VAL A 8 -7.91 -39.06 14.01
CA VAL A 8 -6.78 -39.01 14.96
C VAL A 8 -5.40 -39.09 14.30
N TYR A 9 -5.34 -39.11 12.97
CA TYR A 9 -4.07 -38.98 12.24
C TYR A 9 -3.45 -37.61 12.55
N TYR A 10 -2.13 -37.55 12.74
CA TYR A 10 -1.42 -36.35 13.20
C TYR A 10 -1.78 -35.13 12.31
N LEU A 11 -2.18 -34.03 12.95
CA LEU A 11 -2.64 -32.77 12.33
C LEU A 11 -3.86 -32.84 11.38
N CYS A 12 -4.60 -33.96 11.31
CA CYS A 12 -5.77 -34.06 10.43
C CYS A 12 -7.05 -33.45 11.04
N GLY A 13 -7.55 -34.00 12.15
CA GLY A 13 -8.72 -33.46 12.88
C GLY A 13 -10.07 -33.42 12.12
N LYS A 14 -10.15 -33.94 10.88
CA LYS A 14 -11.36 -33.91 10.04
C LYS A 14 -12.53 -34.66 10.68
N ASN A 15 -13.74 -34.12 10.47
CA ASN A 15 -15.00 -34.67 10.97
C ASN A 15 -16.00 -34.82 9.81
N PRO A 16 -16.74 -35.94 9.70
CA PRO A 16 -17.81 -36.13 8.73
C PRO A 16 -18.87 -35.03 8.71
N ARG A 17 -19.15 -34.36 9.85
CA ARG A 17 -20.11 -33.24 9.93
C ARG A 17 -19.78 -32.05 9.03
N HIS A 18 -18.49 -31.85 8.72
CA HIS A 18 -18.01 -30.76 7.86
C HIS A 18 -17.53 -31.26 6.49
N ASN A 19 -17.54 -32.59 6.26
CA ASN A 19 -17.07 -33.22 5.01
C ASN A 19 -18.00 -34.38 4.64
N ALA A 20 -19.01 -34.10 3.82
CA ALA A 20 -20.09 -35.05 3.50
C ALA A 20 -19.63 -36.36 2.82
N ASN A 21 -18.47 -36.36 2.16
CA ASN A 21 -17.91 -37.51 1.45
C ASN A 21 -16.79 -38.25 2.21
N LEU A 22 -16.63 -38.01 3.52
CA LEU A 22 -15.53 -38.53 4.32
C LEU A 22 -15.95 -39.75 5.17
N SER A 23 -15.37 -40.92 4.89
CA SER A 23 -15.52 -42.12 5.72
C SER A 23 -14.51 -42.12 6.88
N LEU A 24 -14.93 -42.58 8.06
CA LEU A 24 -14.05 -42.77 9.22
C LEU A 24 -13.97 -44.25 9.61
N PHE A 25 -12.74 -44.76 9.72
CA PHE A 25 -12.45 -46.16 10.04
C PHE A 25 -11.88 -46.29 11.45
N GLY A 26 -12.43 -47.18 12.26
CA GLY A 26 -11.92 -47.48 13.60
C GLY A 26 -10.66 -48.35 13.55
N PHE A 27 -9.88 -48.33 14.63
CA PHE A 27 -8.69 -49.16 14.72
C PHE A 27 -9.04 -50.67 14.65
N PRO A 28 -8.21 -51.49 13.98
CA PRO A 28 -8.37 -52.95 13.93
C PRO A 28 -8.39 -53.62 15.31
N LYS A 29 -9.05 -54.77 15.41
CA LYS A 29 -8.93 -55.66 16.59
C LYS A 29 -7.58 -56.36 16.64
N ASP A 30 -6.95 -56.55 15.48
CA ASP A 30 -5.64 -57.17 15.37
C ASP A 30 -4.55 -56.25 15.95
N LEU A 31 -3.76 -56.80 16.87
CA LEU A 31 -2.86 -56.07 17.75
C LEU A 31 -1.65 -55.53 16.97
N GLU A 32 -1.13 -56.33 16.04
CA GLU A 32 0.00 -55.96 15.19
C GLU A 32 -0.40 -54.87 14.18
N ARG A 33 -1.56 -55.03 13.53
CA ARG A 33 -2.08 -54.00 12.61
C ARG A 33 -2.48 -52.71 13.31
N SER A 34 -3.03 -52.79 14.53
CA SER A 34 -3.35 -51.59 15.31
C SER A 34 -2.08 -50.80 15.67
N ARG A 35 -1.00 -51.49 16.06
CA ARG A 35 0.33 -50.86 16.27
C ARG A 35 0.88 -50.24 14.99
N GLN A 36 0.70 -50.89 13.84
CA GLN A 36 1.11 -50.33 12.55
C GLN A 36 0.30 -49.07 12.19
N TRP A 37 -1.01 -49.04 12.48
CA TRP A 37 -1.84 -47.85 12.31
C TRP A 37 -1.38 -46.70 13.22
N ILE A 38 -0.98 -46.98 14.46
CA ILE A 38 -0.41 -45.97 15.38
C ILE A 38 0.88 -45.40 14.79
N LYS A 39 1.82 -46.27 14.41
CA LYS A 39 3.11 -45.89 13.81
C LYS A 39 2.92 -45.02 12.56
N ASN A 40 2.03 -45.44 11.66
CA ASN A 40 1.79 -44.71 10.42
C ASN A 40 0.98 -43.42 10.63
N SER A 41 0.21 -43.30 11.71
CA SER A 41 -0.57 -42.09 12.00
C SER A 41 0.26 -40.90 12.47
N GLY A 42 1.49 -41.13 12.93
CA GLY A 42 2.39 -40.11 13.48
C GLY A 42 1.92 -39.48 14.80
N ASN A 43 0.83 -39.97 15.40
CA ASN A 43 0.24 -39.40 16.61
C ASN A 43 0.73 -40.13 17.87
N THR A 44 1.64 -39.49 18.61
CA THR A 44 2.25 -40.04 19.83
C THR A 44 1.26 -40.26 20.97
N ASP A 45 0.13 -39.55 20.98
CA ASP A 45 -0.89 -39.65 22.03
C ASP A 45 -1.64 -40.99 22.01
N LEU A 46 -1.50 -41.78 20.93
CA LEU A 46 -2.15 -43.08 20.77
C LEU A 46 -1.31 -44.24 21.34
N ILE A 47 -0.02 -44.01 21.65
CA ILE A 47 0.92 -45.06 22.06
C ILE A 47 0.55 -45.68 23.42
N HIS A 48 -0.06 -44.89 24.30
CA HIS A 48 -0.39 -45.29 25.68
C HIS A 48 -1.82 -45.85 25.84
N LEU A 49 -2.58 -46.01 24.75
CA LEU A 49 -3.98 -46.45 24.82
C LEU A 49 -4.09 -47.97 24.65
N GLU A 50 -4.95 -48.60 25.47
CA GLU A 50 -5.32 -49.99 25.30
C GLU A 50 -6.23 -50.21 24.07
N ILE A 51 -6.30 -51.44 23.57
CA ILE A 51 -7.01 -51.80 22.33
C ILE A 51 -8.49 -51.41 22.39
N GLU A 52 -9.12 -51.54 23.55
CA GLU A 52 -10.53 -51.18 23.76
C GLU A 52 -10.78 -49.68 23.57
N ASP A 53 -9.81 -48.84 23.93
CA ASP A 53 -9.87 -47.40 23.78
C ASP A 53 -9.40 -46.93 22.39
N LEU A 54 -8.46 -47.64 21.77
CA LEU A 54 -8.06 -47.42 20.37
C LEU A 54 -9.23 -47.66 19.41
N ARG A 55 -10.08 -48.65 19.67
CA ARG A 55 -11.29 -48.91 18.86
C ARG A 55 -12.30 -47.75 18.86
N LYS A 56 -12.25 -46.87 19.86
CA LYS A 56 -13.08 -45.66 19.94
C LYS A 56 -12.49 -44.51 19.13
N LYS A 57 -11.24 -44.61 18.67
CA LYS A 57 -10.56 -43.64 17.80
C LYS A 57 -10.73 -44.04 16.32
N LYS A 58 -10.66 -43.05 15.42
CA LYS A 58 -10.90 -43.26 13.98
C LYS A 58 -9.90 -42.51 13.10
N ILE A 59 -9.55 -43.08 11.96
CA ILE A 59 -8.75 -42.44 10.90
C ILE A 59 -9.64 -42.27 9.65
N CYS A 60 -9.56 -41.13 8.96
CA CYS A 60 -10.38 -40.86 7.78
C CYS A 60 -9.84 -41.49 6.50
N SER A 61 -10.72 -41.62 5.50
CA SER A 61 -10.41 -42.20 4.19
C SER A 61 -9.27 -41.53 3.42
N ASP A 62 -8.93 -40.29 3.74
CA ASP A 62 -7.87 -39.56 3.02
C ASP A 62 -6.46 -40.08 3.32
N HIS A 63 -6.30 -40.92 4.35
CA HIS A 63 -5.00 -41.46 4.77
C HIS A 63 -4.75 -42.89 4.30
N PHE A 64 -5.53 -43.42 3.36
CA PHE A 64 -5.31 -44.73 2.76
C PHE A 64 -5.19 -44.59 1.23
N LEU A 65 -4.49 -45.52 0.59
CA LEU A 65 -4.31 -45.51 -0.86
C LEU A 65 -5.62 -45.89 -1.57
N ALA A 66 -5.77 -45.51 -2.84
CA ALA A 66 -6.97 -45.85 -3.61
C ALA A 66 -7.20 -47.38 -3.70
N ASP A 67 -6.10 -48.15 -3.78
CA ASP A 67 -6.12 -49.61 -3.87
C ASP A 67 -6.46 -50.30 -2.54
N ASP A 68 -6.50 -49.57 -1.43
CA ASP A 68 -6.87 -50.12 -0.10
C ASP A 68 -8.39 -50.28 0.06
N TYR A 69 -9.19 -49.79 -0.89
CA TYR A 69 -10.64 -49.83 -0.85
C TYR A 69 -11.21 -51.00 -1.66
N LEU A 70 -12.29 -51.59 -1.15
CA LEU A 70 -13.08 -52.62 -1.87
C LEU A 70 -14.14 -52.01 -2.79
N ASN A 71 -14.37 -50.70 -2.70
CA ASN A 71 -15.37 -50.00 -3.50
C ASN A 71 -14.92 -48.58 -3.89
N PHE A 72 -15.39 -48.11 -5.05
CA PHE A 72 -15.11 -46.75 -5.55
C PHE A 72 -15.66 -45.63 -4.62
N SER A 73 -16.63 -45.96 -3.76
CA SER A 73 -17.20 -45.01 -2.79
C SER A 73 -16.38 -44.85 -1.50
N LYS A 74 -15.22 -45.52 -1.37
CA LYS A 74 -14.30 -45.44 -0.22
C LYS A 74 -14.99 -45.66 1.13
N LYS A 75 -15.95 -46.59 1.19
CA LYS A 75 -16.72 -46.92 2.41
C LYS A 75 -16.22 -48.18 3.12
N ILE A 76 -15.46 -49.03 2.45
CA ILE A 76 -14.98 -50.31 2.99
C ILE A 76 -13.51 -50.50 2.65
N LEU A 77 -12.68 -50.72 3.68
CA LEU A 77 -11.26 -51.02 3.55
C LEU A 77 -11.02 -52.54 3.38
N LYS A 78 -9.98 -52.90 2.63
CA LYS A 78 -9.44 -54.25 2.59
C LYS A 78 -8.91 -54.65 3.97
N ARG A 79 -8.91 -55.96 4.28
CA ARG A 79 -8.42 -56.47 5.57
C ARG A 79 -6.94 -56.18 5.83
N SER A 80 -6.14 -56.01 4.77
CA SER A 80 -4.71 -55.67 4.85
C SER A 80 -4.41 -54.16 4.85
N ALA A 81 -5.42 -53.29 4.74
CA ALA A 81 -5.21 -51.85 4.61
C ALA A 81 -4.55 -51.23 5.85
N VAL A 82 -3.53 -50.40 5.61
CA VAL A 82 -2.84 -49.59 6.62
C VAL A 82 -2.77 -48.14 6.17
N PRO A 83 -2.84 -47.16 7.09
CA PRO A 83 -2.70 -45.76 6.72
C PRO A 83 -1.35 -45.51 6.07
N VAL A 84 -1.29 -44.57 5.14
CA VAL A 84 -0.03 -44.08 4.56
C VAL A 84 0.87 -43.58 5.70
N PRO A 85 2.15 -44.00 5.77
CA PRO A 85 3.08 -43.55 6.81
C PRO A 85 3.17 -42.04 6.89
N TYR A 86 3.12 -41.50 8.10
CA TYR A 86 3.37 -40.09 8.34
C TYR A 86 4.85 -39.79 8.10
N GLU A 87 5.15 -39.29 6.90
CA GLU A 87 6.42 -38.65 6.61
C GLU A 87 6.29 -37.16 6.97
N PRO A 88 7.25 -36.56 7.71
CA PRO A 88 7.29 -35.11 7.92
C PRO A 88 7.63 -34.41 6.60
N VAL A 89 6.67 -34.36 5.69
CA VAL A 89 6.75 -33.56 4.48
C VAL A 89 6.58 -32.11 4.90
N VAL A 90 7.64 -31.31 4.76
CA VAL A 90 7.59 -29.86 4.88
C VAL A 90 6.70 -29.35 3.72
N PRO A 91 5.48 -28.83 3.97
CA PRO A 91 4.61 -28.45 2.86
C PRO A 91 5.04 -27.09 2.32
N PHE A 92 5.29 -27.05 1.02
CA PHE A 92 5.29 -25.81 0.25
C PHE A 92 3.88 -25.18 0.25
N HIS A 93 3.84 -23.94 0.72
CA HIS A 93 2.91 -22.85 0.38
C HIS A 93 1.50 -22.75 1.03
N VAL A 94 1.41 -21.66 1.82
CA VAL A 94 0.33 -20.66 1.93
C VAL A 94 -1.03 -21.13 2.43
N ARG A 95 -1.28 -20.90 3.73
CA ARG A 95 -2.43 -20.14 4.26
C ARG A 95 -2.22 -19.83 5.74
N SER A 96 -2.39 -18.56 6.10
CA SER A 96 -2.35 -18.02 7.46
C SER A 96 -3.41 -18.67 8.36
N PRO A 97 -3.13 -18.93 9.64
CA PRO A 97 -4.19 -19.15 10.63
C PRO A 97 -4.50 -17.85 11.37
N LYS A 98 -5.77 -17.41 11.28
CA LYS A 98 -6.39 -16.55 12.29
C LYS A 98 -6.58 -17.39 13.57
N LYS A 99 -6.17 -16.82 14.70
CA LYS A 99 -6.38 -17.31 16.08
C LYS A 99 -7.86 -17.55 16.40
N LEU A 100 -8.14 -18.45 17.33
CA LEU A 100 -9.26 -18.35 18.26
C LEU A 100 -8.95 -19.12 19.56
N TYR A 101 -8.64 -18.38 20.62
CA TYR A 101 -8.80 -18.83 22.00
C TYR A 101 -10.23 -18.51 22.42
N THR A 102 -10.95 -19.49 22.97
CA THR A 102 -12.21 -19.26 23.70
C THR A 102 -12.33 -20.24 24.87
N TYR A 103 -12.70 -19.71 26.02
CA TYR A 103 -13.24 -20.38 27.21
C TYR A 103 -14.36 -19.46 27.77
N PRO A 104 -15.27 -19.93 28.65
CA PRO A 104 -16.47 -20.70 28.29
C PRO A 104 -17.76 -20.10 28.90
N TYR A 105 -18.94 -20.24 28.28
CA TYR A 105 -20.19 -20.42 29.06
C TYR A 105 -21.42 -20.86 28.27
N LYS A 106 -22.12 -21.82 28.90
CA LYS A 106 -23.52 -22.29 28.84
C LYS A 106 -24.39 -22.10 27.60
N SER A 107 -24.81 -23.27 27.11
CA SER A 107 -25.99 -23.52 26.27
C SER A 107 -27.30 -23.52 27.06
N SER A 108 -28.38 -23.09 26.42
CA SER A 108 -29.72 -23.66 26.60
C SER A 108 -30.49 -23.60 25.27
N GLU A 109 -30.70 -24.80 24.73
CA GLU A 109 -31.99 -25.33 24.27
C GLU A 109 -32.70 -24.86 22.98
N ASN A 110 -33.08 -25.90 22.21
CA ASN A 110 -34.34 -26.08 21.46
C ASN A 110 -34.49 -25.31 20.12
N MET A 111 -34.99 -25.87 19.02
CA MET A 111 -35.47 -27.21 18.66
C MET A 111 -35.76 -27.22 17.13
N CYS A 112 -35.71 -28.42 16.53
CA CYS A 112 -36.34 -28.91 15.27
C CYS A 112 -36.46 -27.99 14.02
N ASN A 113 -35.83 -28.34 12.90
CA ASN A 113 -36.26 -29.33 11.89
C ASN A 113 -37.60 -28.99 11.22
N LEU A 114 -37.58 -28.78 9.91
CA LEU A 114 -38.18 -29.72 8.96
C LEU A 114 -37.65 -29.48 7.55
N ASP A 115 -37.30 -30.60 6.95
CA ASP A 115 -36.60 -30.82 5.69
C ASP A 115 -37.66 -31.11 4.58
N PRO A 116 -37.32 -31.55 3.36
CA PRO A 116 -37.75 -30.88 2.14
C PRO A 116 -38.57 -31.82 1.23
N SER A 117 -38.96 -31.36 0.05
CA SER A 117 -38.99 -32.28 -1.11
C SER A 117 -39.07 -31.54 -2.45
N SER A 118 -38.21 -32.02 -3.36
CA SER A 118 -38.45 -32.26 -4.80
C SER A 118 -38.60 -31.08 -5.76
N ILE A 119 -38.10 -31.09 -7.00
CA ILE A 119 -37.16 -31.90 -7.83
C ILE A 119 -37.11 -31.17 -9.20
N SER A 120 -36.07 -31.45 -9.99
CA SER A 120 -35.92 -31.29 -11.46
C SER A 120 -35.30 -29.96 -11.93
N ASN A 121 -34.02 -29.99 -12.35
CA ASN A 121 -33.46 -30.39 -13.66
C ASN A 121 -33.79 -29.39 -14.77
N TYR A 122 -32.78 -28.74 -15.35
CA TYR A 122 -32.34 -29.04 -16.73
C TYR A 122 -31.04 -28.30 -17.09
N LYS A 123 -30.32 -28.95 -18.01
CA LYS A 123 -28.96 -28.74 -18.50
C LYS A 123 -28.79 -27.45 -19.31
N SER A 124 -27.60 -26.87 -19.21
CA SER A 124 -27.07 -25.80 -20.08
C SER A 124 -26.12 -26.38 -21.12
N THR A 125 -26.16 -25.85 -22.35
CA THR A 125 -25.01 -25.70 -23.29
C THR A 125 -25.47 -24.90 -24.53
N PRO A 126 -24.56 -24.31 -25.33
CA PRO A 126 -24.58 -22.88 -25.69
C PRO A 126 -24.71 -22.63 -27.19
N LEU A 127 -25.11 -21.42 -27.60
CA LEU A 127 -25.04 -20.99 -29.01
C LEU A 127 -24.75 -19.49 -29.15
N SER A 128 -23.91 -19.18 -30.14
CA SER A 128 -23.73 -17.91 -30.86
C SER A 128 -23.58 -18.27 -32.36
N PRO A 129 -23.53 -17.36 -33.36
CA PRO A 129 -23.89 -15.93 -33.44
C PRO A 129 -24.74 -15.56 -34.71
N SER A 130 -25.14 -14.27 -34.81
CA SER A 130 -25.16 -13.40 -36.02
C SER A 130 -26.47 -12.68 -36.47
N SER A 131 -26.27 -11.39 -36.79
CA SER A 131 -26.95 -10.51 -37.78
C SER A 131 -28.34 -9.91 -37.52
N PHE A 132 -28.48 -8.57 -37.65
CA PHE A 132 -29.22 -7.90 -38.73
C PHE A 132 -28.95 -6.37 -38.78
N LYS A 133 -28.89 -5.83 -40.00
CA LYS A 133 -28.45 -4.49 -40.42
C LYS A 133 -29.58 -3.45 -40.48
N THR A 134 -29.18 -2.18 -40.43
CA THR A 134 -29.93 -0.93 -40.67
C THR A 134 -30.16 -0.61 -42.15
N PRO A 135 -30.97 0.42 -42.47
CA PRO A 135 -30.77 1.21 -43.68
C PRO A 135 -30.57 2.72 -43.41
N VAL A 136 -29.70 3.31 -44.23
CA VAL A 136 -29.41 4.74 -44.39
C VAL A 136 -29.83 5.14 -45.81
N LYS A 137 -30.33 6.37 -46.02
CA LYS A 137 -29.96 7.18 -47.19
C LYS A 137 -30.18 8.67 -46.95
N GLN A 138 -29.10 9.42 -47.19
CA GLN A 138 -28.95 10.87 -47.22
C GLN A 138 -29.43 11.44 -48.57
N LYS A 139 -29.69 12.76 -48.61
CA LYS A 139 -29.01 13.60 -49.62
C LYS A 139 -28.81 15.04 -49.13
N LEU A 140 -27.62 15.52 -49.47
CA LEU A 140 -26.96 16.77 -49.12
C LEU A 140 -27.32 17.90 -50.08
N SER A 141 -26.83 19.11 -49.73
CA SER A 141 -26.21 20.14 -50.58
C SER A 141 -26.99 21.48 -50.59
N PHE A 142 -26.42 22.69 -50.57
CA PHE A 142 -25.05 23.23 -50.56
C PHE A 142 -25.05 24.55 -49.73
N ILE A 143 -23.89 25.01 -49.30
CA ILE A 143 -23.63 26.23 -48.50
C ILE A 143 -23.28 27.39 -49.43
N ASP A 144 -23.75 28.60 -49.13
CA ASP A 144 -22.97 29.82 -49.31
C ASP A 144 -23.31 30.87 -48.23
N ASN A 145 -22.25 31.56 -47.78
CA ASN A 145 -22.17 32.42 -46.59
C ASN A 145 -22.63 33.87 -46.84
N SER A 146 -23.32 34.48 -45.88
CA SER A 146 -22.89 35.75 -45.23
C SER A 146 -23.85 36.19 -44.10
N ASP A 147 -23.25 36.37 -42.92
CA ASP A 147 -23.52 37.38 -41.87
C ASP A 147 -24.65 37.26 -40.83
N SER A 148 -24.22 36.78 -39.66
CA SER A 148 -24.28 37.47 -38.36
C SER A 148 -25.55 37.41 -37.47
N CYS A 149 -25.32 36.78 -36.32
CA CYS A 149 -25.69 37.19 -34.95
C CYS A 149 -27.15 37.08 -34.44
N CYS A 150 -27.38 35.99 -33.69
CA CYS A 150 -27.93 35.92 -32.32
C CYS A 150 -29.00 36.95 -31.87
N LEU A 151 -30.14 36.47 -31.33
CA LEU A 151 -30.41 36.40 -29.87
C LEU A 151 -31.84 35.96 -29.50
N ASN A 152 -31.92 35.50 -28.25
CA ASN A 152 -33.01 34.90 -27.52
C ASN A 152 -34.28 35.76 -27.37
N PHE A 153 -35.44 35.10 -27.34
CA PHE A 153 -36.68 35.64 -26.77
C PHE A 153 -36.69 35.45 -25.24
N GLU A 154 -36.65 36.58 -24.52
CA GLU A 154 -36.94 36.70 -23.10
C GLU A 154 -38.44 36.95 -22.83
N SER A 155 -38.82 36.63 -21.59
CA SER A 155 -40.11 36.83 -20.92
C SER A 155 -40.76 38.21 -21.10
N PRO A 156 -42.11 38.31 -21.13
CA PRO A 156 -42.77 39.61 -21.11
C PRO A 156 -42.65 40.27 -19.73
N LYS A 157 -41.93 41.39 -19.68
CA LYS A 157 -41.90 42.35 -18.57
C LYS A 157 -43.13 43.27 -18.64
N SER A 158 -43.57 43.63 -17.44
CA SER A 158 -44.31 44.82 -17.03
C SER A 158 -44.35 45.99 -18.04
N ILE A 159 -45.56 46.50 -18.30
CA ILE A 159 -45.77 47.84 -18.83
C ILE A 159 -46.60 48.65 -17.82
N HIS A 160 -46.23 49.92 -17.75
CA HIS A 160 -46.32 50.82 -16.62
C HIS A 160 -47.72 51.39 -16.35
N LEU A 161 -48.03 51.54 -15.06
CA LEU A 161 -48.95 52.57 -14.57
C LEU A 161 -48.40 53.95 -14.96
N LEU A 162 -49.20 54.75 -15.66
CA LEU A 162 -49.05 56.20 -15.73
C LEU A 162 -50.07 56.82 -14.76
N THR A 163 -49.57 57.25 -13.61
CA THR A 163 -50.27 58.17 -12.70
C THR A 163 -50.40 59.55 -13.33
N PRO A 164 -51.49 60.29 -13.08
CA PRO A 164 -51.66 61.64 -13.58
C PRO A 164 -50.72 62.63 -12.87
N THR A 165 -49.98 63.41 -13.64
CA THR A 165 -49.20 64.54 -13.17
C THR A 165 -50.10 65.75 -12.93
N LYS A 166 -50.16 66.22 -11.69
CA LYS A 166 -50.66 67.56 -11.35
C LYS A 166 -49.68 68.60 -11.92
N THR A 167 -50.17 69.45 -12.81
CA THR A 167 -49.60 70.79 -13.02
C THR A 167 -50.71 71.80 -12.78
N ASN A 168 -50.48 72.67 -11.79
CA ASN A 168 -51.33 73.82 -11.50
C ASN A 168 -51.09 74.88 -12.58
N LEU A 169 -52.16 75.35 -13.23
CA LEU A 169 -52.26 76.71 -13.74
C LEU A 169 -53.72 77.17 -13.61
N THR A 170 -53.85 78.43 -13.24
CA THR A 170 -54.93 79.04 -12.47
C THR A 170 -55.97 79.78 -13.33
N ILE A 171 -57.20 79.83 -12.80
CA ILE A 171 -58.23 80.89 -12.93
C ILE A 171 -59.02 81.01 -14.27
N GLY A 172 -60.36 80.97 -14.18
CA GLY A 172 -61.26 81.70 -15.10
C GLY A 172 -62.62 81.07 -15.44
N SER A 173 -63.67 81.48 -14.71
CA SER A 173 -65.07 81.75 -15.14
C SER A 173 -65.89 80.78 -16.05
N LYS A 174 -67.08 80.42 -15.51
CA LYS A 174 -68.46 80.36 -16.08
C LYS A 174 -68.73 79.86 -17.52
N ASP A 175 -69.75 79.01 -17.58
CA ASP A 175 -70.65 78.69 -18.71
C ASP A 175 -70.07 78.00 -19.95
N ASN A 176 -70.57 76.80 -20.26
CA ASN A 176 -70.94 76.37 -21.62
C ASN A 176 -71.67 75.02 -21.62
N THR A 177 -72.97 75.09 -21.84
CA THR A 177 -73.80 74.00 -22.37
C THR A 177 -73.41 73.72 -23.85
N PRO A 178 -73.57 72.49 -24.35
CA PRO A 178 -73.29 72.20 -25.76
C PRO A 178 -74.33 72.89 -26.66
N ILE A 179 -73.85 73.66 -27.65
CA ILE A 179 -74.68 74.38 -28.62
C ILE A 179 -75.42 73.36 -29.50
N LEU A 180 -76.75 73.28 -29.35
CA LEU A 180 -77.64 72.52 -30.23
C LEU A 180 -77.93 73.33 -31.50
N THR A 181 -77.85 72.67 -32.66
CA THR A 181 -78.12 73.31 -33.96
C THR A 181 -79.58 73.79 -34.07
N PRO A 182 -79.88 74.89 -34.80
CA PRO A 182 -81.23 75.47 -34.88
C PRO A 182 -82.34 74.50 -35.32
N LYS A 183 -82.01 73.51 -36.17
CA LYS A 183 -82.95 72.45 -36.58
C LYS A 183 -83.36 71.52 -35.44
N THR A 184 -82.46 71.25 -34.49
CA THR A 184 -82.71 70.36 -33.36
C THR A 184 -83.61 71.02 -32.32
N ARG A 185 -83.53 72.35 -32.19
CA ARG A 185 -84.37 73.13 -31.27
C ARG A 185 -85.83 73.20 -31.74
N SER A 186 -86.05 73.36 -33.06
CA SER A 186 -87.39 73.35 -33.64
C SER A 186 -88.10 71.99 -33.54
N TRP A 187 -87.35 70.87 -33.53
CA TRP A 187 -87.94 69.54 -33.37
C TRP A 187 -88.32 69.26 -31.90
N LEU A 188 -87.50 69.70 -30.94
CA LEU A 188 -87.80 69.52 -29.52
C LEU A 188 -89.07 70.27 -29.08
N ASP A 189 -89.26 71.52 -29.55
CA ASP A 189 -90.43 72.33 -29.20
C ASP A 189 -91.74 71.73 -29.76
N SER A 190 -91.67 70.94 -30.84
CA SER A 190 -92.84 70.24 -31.39
C SER A 190 -93.24 68.97 -30.62
N THR A 191 -92.36 68.46 -29.74
CA THR A 191 -92.63 67.24 -28.95
C THR A 191 -93.15 67.49 -27.53
N LEU A 192 -93.18 68.75 -27.08
CA LEU A 192 -93.60 69.12 -25.72
C LEU A 192 -95.12 69.29 -25.54
N ASN A 193 -95.93 69.14 -26.60
CA ASN A 193 -97.39 69.33 -26.56
C ASN A 193 -98.18 68.06 -26.95
N MET A 194 -97.94 66.94 -26.26
CA MET A 194 -98.88 65.81 -26.25
C MET A 194 -99.29 65.49 -24.81
N PRO A 195 -100.59 65.36 -24.49
CA PRO A 195 -101.05 65.15 -23.12
C PRO A 195 -100.78 63.71 -22.66
N GLU A 196 -100.30 63.59 -21.42
CA GLU A 196 -100.02 62.34 -20.73
C GLU A 196 -101.27 61.46 -20.58
N SER A 197 -101.10 60.14 -20.74
CA SER A 197 -102.10 59.19 -20.25
C SER A 197 -101.50 57.92 -19.65
N SER A 198 -101.97 57.67 -18.42
CA SER A 198 -102.15 56.39 -17.71
C SER A 198 -101.06 55.90 -16.74
N SER A 199 -101.28 56.22 -15.46
CA SER A 199 -100.55 55.80 -14.26
C SER A 199 -100.54 54.29 -13.94
N ASN A 200 -101.08 53.44 -14.83
CA ASN A 200 -101.10 51.98 -14.67
C ASN A 200 -99.92 51.27 -15.36
N PHE A 201 -99.30 51.87 -16.40
CA PHE A 201 -98.17 51.24 -17.11
C PHE A 201 -96.86 51.30 -16.30
N GLU A 202 -96.62 52.39 -15.57
CA GLU A 202 -95.39 52.58 -14.76
C GLU A 202 -95.30 51.63 -13.56
N LYS A 203 -96.43 51.33 -12.91
CA LYS A 203 -96.47 50.38 -11.77
C LYS A 203 -96.22 48.94 -12.20
N GLN A 204 -96.64 48.56 -13.40
CA GLN A 204 -96.42 47.22 -13.95
C GLN A 204 -94.96 47.03 -14.41
N ILE A 205 -94.36 48.07 -15.01
CA ILE A 205 -92.93 48.09 -15.36
C ILE A 205 -92.06 48.01 -14.09
N GLN A 206 -92.35 48.78 -13.04
CA GLN A 206 -91.59 48.74 -11.77
C GLN A 206 -91.57 47.33 -11.14
N LYS A 207 -92.71 46.65 -11.07
CA LYS A 207 -92.83 45.31 -10.47
C LYS A 207 -92.09 44.22 -11.28
N LEU A 208 -92.11 44.34 -12.61
CA LEU A 208 -91.34 43.48 -13.53
C LEU A 208 -89.82 43.74 -13.44
N THR A 209 -89.39 45.00 -13.28
CA THR A 209 -87.97 45.33 -13.06
C THR A 209 -87.43 44.87 -11.70
N GLU A 210 -88.24 44.87 -10.64
CA GLU A 210 -87.82 44.38 -9.33
C GLU A 210 -87.66 42.85 -9.28
N THR A 211 -88.55 42.11 -9.96
CA THR A 211 -88.46 40.64 -10.06
C THR A 211 -87.27 40.20 -10.92
N THR A 212 -87.01 40.88 -12.04
CA THR A 212 -85.79 40.64 -12.85
C THR A 212 -84.51 41.03 -12.11
N LYS A 213 -84.49 42.12 -11.32
CA LYS A 213 -83.35 42.46 -10.44
C LYS A 213 -83.08 41.38 -9.38
N LYS A 214 -84.13 40.84 -8.73
CA LYS A 214 -84.00 39.76 -7.74
C LYS A 214 -83.46 38.47 -8.37
N GLN A 215 -83.96 38.08 -9.54
CA GLN A 215 -83.45 36.91 -10.28
C GLN A 215 -82.01 37.11 -10.77
N SER A 216 -81.66 38.29 -11.28
CA SER A 216 -80.29 38.66 -11.67
C SER A 216 -79.31 38.55 -10.50
N ASN A 217 -79.67 39.06 -9.32
CA ASN A 217 -78.85 38.95 -8.11
C ASN A 217 -78.68 37.49 -7.64
N TYR A 218 -79.71 36.64 -7.78
CA TYR A 218 -79.61 35.23 -7.44
C TYR A 218 -78.66 34.47 -8.39
N ILE A 219 -78.76 34.73 -9.70
CA ILE A 219 -77.86 34.17 -10.71
C ILE A 219 -76.42 34.62 -10.48
N LYS A 220 -76.20 35.90 -10.12
CA LYS A 220 -74.88 36.43 -9.78
C LYS A 220 -74.26 35.70 -8.58
N LYS A 221 -75.01 35.52 -7.48
CA LYS A 221 -74.55 34.77 -6.31
C LYS A 221 -74.25 33.29 -6.61
N MET A 222 -75.04 32.67 -7.51
CA MET A 222 -74.78 31.30 -7.98
C MET A 222 -73.49 31.19 -8.80
N LYS A 223 -73.23 32.15 -9.71
CA LYS A 223 -71.98 32.21 -10.48
C LYS A 223 -70.76 32.41 -9.58
N GLU A 224 -70.82 33.34 -8.63
CA GLU A 224 -69.76 33.56 -7.65
C GLU A 224 -69.47 32.30 -6.80
N ARG A 225 -70.51 31.57 -6.39
CA ARG A 225 -70.36 30.27 -5.70
C ARG A 225 -69.72 29.21 -6.59
N MET A 226 -70.04 29.19 -7.89
CA MET A 226 -69.47 28.24 -8.85
C MET A 226 -67.98 28.51 -9.09
N GLU A 227 -67.60 29.77 -9.28
CA GLU A 227 -66.21 30.22 -9.42
C GLU A 227 -65.39 29.91 -8.16
N PHE A 228 -65.95 30.17 -6.97
CA PHE A 228 -65.30 29.81 -5.71
C PHE A 228 -65.06 28.30 -5.61
N LYS A 229 -66.06 27.47 -5.93
CA LYS A 229 -65.91 26.01 -5.93
C LYS A 229 -64.88 25.53 -6.96
N GLN A 230 -64.84 26.11 -8.16
CA GLN A 230 -63.82 25.81 -9.17
C GLN A 230 -62.40 26.15 -8.68
N LYS A 231 -62.24 27.29 -7.99
CA LYS A 231 -60.96 27.69 -7.39
C LYS A 231 -60.51 26.72 -6.30
N VAL A 232 -61.45 26.27 -5.45
CA VAL A 232 -61.18 25.22 -4.44
C VAL A 232 -60.77 23.90 -5.09
N ILE A 233 -61.43 23.49 -6.18
CA ILE A 233 -61.08 22.27 -6.93
C ILE A 233 -59.68 22.39 -7.55
N SER A 234 -59.35 23.54 -8.15
CA SER A 234 -58.02 23.81 -8.71
C SER A 234 -56.92 23.71 -7.64
N ASN A 235 -57.16 24.32 -6.48
CA ASN A 235 -56.25 24.24 -5.35
C ASN A 235 -56.08 22.79 -4.86
N LYS A 236 -57.17 22.04 -4.70
CA LYS A 236 -57.11 20.61 -4.32
C LYS A 236 -56.36 19.77 -5.37
N ARG A 237 -56.57 20.01 -6.67
CA ARG A 237 -55.82 19.34 -7.76
C ARG A 237 -54.32 19.62 -7.68
N SER A 238 -53.93 20.86 -7.40
CA SER A 238 -52.52 21.23 -7.20
C SER A 238 -51.89 20.51 -6.01
N THR A 239 -52.63 20.37 -4.91
CA THR A 239 -52.18 19.64 -3.71
C THR A 239 -52.04 18.15 -4.00
N ILE A 240 -53.01 17.55 -4.71
CA ILE A 240 -52.94 16.14 -5.14
C ILE A 240 -51.74 15.91 -6.06
N ALA A 241 -51.44 16.81 -6.99
CA ALA A 241 -50.27 16.70 -7.87
C ALA A 241 -48.95 16.74 -7.07
N LYS A 242 -48.84 17.63 -6.07
CA LYS A 242 -47.69 17.70 -5.15
C LYS A 242 -47.56 16.41 -4.32
N LEU A 243 -48.67 15.90 -3.78
CA LEU A 243 -48.69 14.66 -3.01
C LEU A 243 -48.29 13.45 -3.86
N LYS A 244 -48.81 13.33 -5.09
CA LYS A 244 -48.41 12.26 -6.04
C LYS A 244 -46.92 12.32 -6.36
N LYS A 245 -46.34 13.51 -6.56
CA LYS A 245 -44.90 13.69 -6.78
C LYS A 245 -44.08 13.25 -5.56
N ASN A 246 -44.52 13.62 -4.35
CA ASN A 246 -43.87 13.19 -3.10
C ASN A 246 -43.97 11.67 -2.89
N LEU A 247 -45.12 11.06 -3.18
CA LEU A 247 -45.33 9.61 -3.08
C LEU A 247 -44.43 8.83 -4.05
N LYS A 248 -44.26 9.33 -5.28
CA LYS A 248 -43.35 8.74 -6.28
C LYS A 248 -41.90 8.81 -5.79
N ASN A 249 -41.46 9.95 -5.24
CA ASN A 249 -40.13 10.11 -4.67
C ASN A 249 -39.90 9.19 -3.46
N SER A 250 -40.87 9.08 -2.55
CA SER A 250 -40.78 8.17 -1.39
C SER A 250 -40.70 6.69 -1.80
N ARG A 251 -41.44 6.28 -2.84
CA ARG A 251 -41.36 4.90 -3.38
C ARG A 251 -39.99 4.60 -3.99
N HIS A 252 -39.38 5.54 -4.73
CA HIS A 252 -38.01 5.37 -5.23
C HIS A 252 -36.97 5.27 -4.11
N LEU A 253 -37.10 6.08 -3.06
CA LEU A 253 -36.23 6.04 -1.88
C LEU A 253 -36.33 4.70 -1.13
N PHE A 254 -37.53 4.14 -1.01
CA PHE A 254 -37.75 2.84 -0.37
C PHE A 254 -37.16 1.69 -1.19
N LYS A 255 -37.32 1.72 -2.52
CA LYS A 255 -36.77 0.70 -3.42
C LYS A 255 -35.24 0.68 -3.38
N ASN A 256 -34.58 1.85 -3.35
CA ASN A 256 -33.12 1.96 -3.26
C ASN A 256 -32.57 1.55 -1.88
N LYS A 257 -33.31 1.81 -0.78
CA LYS A 257 -32.93 1.35 0.57
C LYS A 257 -32.94 -0.18 0.69
N ASN A 258 -33.94 -0.84 0.10
CA ASN A 258 -34.03 -2.30 0.15
C ASN A 258 -32.89 -2.97 -0.65
N ILE A 259 -32.53 -2.44 -1.82
CA ILE A 259 -31.40 -2.96 -2.62
C ILE A 259 -30.08 -2.85 -1.85
N PHE A 260 -29.85 -1.75 -1.13
CA PHE A 260 -28.62 -1.52 -0.38
C PHE A 260 -28.47 -2.41 0.86
N ASN A 261 -29.59 -2.75 1.49
CA ASN A 261 -29.62 -3.63 2.65
C ASN A 261 -29.54 -5.12 2.25
N SER A 262 -29.92 -5.46 1.02
CA SER A 262 -29.86 -6.83 0.50
C SER A 262 -28.53 -7.19 -0.17
N SER A 263 -27.73 -6.21 -0.59
CA SER A 263 -26.43 -6.44 -1.23
C SER A 263 -25.28 -6.51 -0.21
N SER A 264 -24.49 -7.59 -0.22
CA SER A 264 -23.24 -7.65 0.55
C SER A 264 -22.15 -6.83 -0.15
N PHE A 265 -21.44 -5.99 0.60
CA PHE A 265 -20.31 -5.21 0.08
C PHE A 265 -18.99 -5.74 0.65
N PRO A 266 -17.91 -5.78 -0.15
CA PRO A 266 -16.61 -6.25 0.32
C PRO A 266 -15.99 -5.34 1.41
N SER A 267 -16.32 -4.04 1.40
CA SER A 267 -15.80 -3.08 2.37
C SER A 267 -16.77 -1.92 2.65
N THR A 268 -16.57 -1.25 3.78
CA THR A 268 -17.28 -0.02 4.16
C THR A 268 -17.02 1.13 3.18
N ASP A 269 -15.82 1.19 2.59
CA ASP A 269 -15.44 2.21 1.62
C ASP A 269 -16.13 1.98 0.27
N SER A 270 -16.22 0.74 -0.20
CA SER A 270 -16.98 0.36 -1.40
C SER A 270 -18.46 0.71 -1.23
N GLN A 271 -19.03 0.38 -0.07
CA GLN A 271 -20.40 0.74 0.27
C GLN A 271 -20.59 2.27 0.24
N THR A 272 -19.64 3.02 0.80
CA THR A 272 -19.68 4.49 0.85
C THR A 272 -19.62 5.09 -0.55
N LEU A 273 -18.72 4.62 -1.42
CA LEU A 273 -18.59 5.10 -2.80
C LEU A 273 -19.89 4.90 -3.59
N VAL A 274 -20.52 3.72 -3.48
CA VAL A 274 -21.80 3.44 -4.14
C VAL A 274 -22.92 4.32 -3.56
N LYS A 275 -22.97 4.52 -2.23
CA LYS A 275 -23.92 5.44 -1.59
C LYS A 275 -23.78 6.86 -2.14
N MET A 276 -22.55 7.31 -2.39
CA MET A 276 -22.30 8.61 -2.99
C MET A 276 -22.84 8.71 -4.42
N GLN A 277 -22.74 7.66 -5.24
CA GLN A 277 -23.24 7.69 -6.62
C GLN A 277 -24.77 7.71 -6.69
N ILE A 278 -25.44 7.03 -5.77
CA ILE A 278 -26.91 6.89 -5.75
C ILE A 278 -27.60 8.07 -5.05
N ARG A 279 -26.84 9.06 -4.54
CA ARG A 279 -27.41 10.34 -4.07
C ARG A 279 -28.08 11.08 -5.24
N GLN A 280 -29.36 10.78 -5.47
CA GLN A 280 -30.19 11.52 -6.43
C GLN A 280 -30.40 12.95 -5.94
N ASN A 281 -30.11 13.94 -6.79
CA ASN A 281 -30.63 15.32 -6.84
C ASN A 281 -31.11 16.00 -5.54
N ILE A 282 -30.45 15.74 -4.41
CA ILE A 282 -30.60 16.53 -3.19
C ILE A 282 -29.35 17.40 -3.12
N SER A 283 -29.29 18.42 -3.97
CA SER A 283 -28.13 19.32 -4.16
C SER A 283 -27.72 20.10 -2.90
N ARG A 284 -28.37 19.85 -1.75
CA ARG A 284 -28.19 20.58 -0.48
C ARG A 284 -27.92 19.68 0.74
N LYS A 285 -27.82 18.36 0.60
CA LYS A 285 -27.54 17.50 1.77
C LYS A 285 -26.05 17.50 2.12
N PRO A 286 -25.68 17.75 3.40
CA PRO A 286 -24.30 17.72 3.83
C PRO A 286 -23.70 16.31 3.64
N TRP A 287 -22.41 16.25 3.35
CA TRP A 287 -21.68 14.99 3.28
C TRP A 287 -21.54 14.36 4.68
N THR A 288 -21.74 13.06 4.77
CA THR A 288 -21.56 12.27 5.99
C THR A 288 -20.07 12.13 6.33
N ASN A 289 -19.74 11.76 7.57
CA ASN A 289 -18.34 11.60 7.97
C ASN A 289 -17.63 10.48 7.20
N LEU A 290 -18.31 9.36 6.92
CA LEU A 290 -17.76 8.29 6.08
C LEU A 290 -17.44 8.76 4.66
N GLU A 291 -18.35 9.53 4.04
CA GLU A 291 -18.13 10.10 2.70
C GLU A 291 -16.99 11.13 2.69
N LYS A 292 -16.88 11.94 3.75
CA LYS A 292 -15.77 12.89 3.94
C LYS A 292 -14.45 12.15 4.07
N ASP A 293 -14.36 11.15 4.95
CA ASP A 293 -13.14 10.41 5.23
C ASP A 293 -12.71 9.60 4.01
N PHE A 294 -13.64 8.96 3.30
CA PHE A 294 -13.35 8.29 2.03
C PHE A 294 -12.82 9.28 0.99
N SER A 295 -13.49 10.43 0.82
CA SER A 295 -13.07 11.43 -0.17
C SER A 295 -11.72 12.07 0.17
N LEU A 296 -11.44 12.32 1.45
CA LEU A 296 -10.16 12.81 1.93
C LEU A 296 -9.06 11.79 1.70
N ARG A 297 -9.29 10.51 2.02
CA ARG A 297 -8.35 9.42 1.77
C ARG A 297 -8.04 9.27 0.29
N LEU A 298 -9.06 9.29 -0.58
CA LEU A 298 -8.89 9.23 -2.03
C LEU A 298 -8.10 10.44 -2.57
N TYR A 299 -8.42 11.65 -2.08
CA TYR A 299 -7.71 12.87 -2.48
C TYR A 299 -6.25 12.87 -2.00
N TYR A 300 -5.99 12.45 -0.76
CA TYR A 300 -4.63 12.33 -0.24
C TYR A 300 -3.83 11.25 -0.96
N LYS A 301 -4.47 10.15 -1.40
CA LYS A 301 -3.86 9.11 -2.24
C LYS A 301 -3.33 9.70 -3.54
N SER A 302 -4.25 10.24 -4.35
CA SER A 302 -3.89 10.86 -5.62
C SER A 302 -4.86 12.00 -5.95
N PRO A 303 -4.41 13.26 -5.83
CA PRO A 303 -5.18 14.41 -6.29
C PRO A 303 -5.50 14.32 -7.79
N SER A 304 -4.60 13.73 -8.59
CA SER A 304 -4.80 13.53 -10.04
C SER A 304 -5.89 12.50 -10.31
N ALA A 305 -5.87 11.35 -9.63
CA ALA A 305 -6.94 10.35 -9.75
C ALA A 305 -8.28 10.91 -9.25
N TYR A 306 -8.27 11.68 -8.16
CA TYR A 306 -9.49 12.34 -7.67
C TYR A 306 -10.09 13.31 -8.70
N LYS A 307 -9.24 14.13 -9.34
CA LYS A 307 -9.65 15.04 -10.43
C LYS A 307 -10.18 14.26 -11.63
N PHE A 308 -9.49 13.19 -12.02
CA PHE A 308 -9.89 12.31 -13.12
C PHE A 308 -11.26 11.66 -12.85
N LEU A 309 -11.44 10.99 -11.71
CA LEU A 309 -12.71 10.37 -11.31
C LEU A 309 -13.85 11.39 -11.28
N ARG A 310 -13.57 12.62 -10.85
CA ARG A 310 -14.55 13.70 -10.88
C ARG A 310 -14.88 14.15 -12.32
N SER A 311 -13.89 14.19 -13.21
CA SER A 311 -14.10 14.51 -14.63
C SER A 311 -14.89 13.43 -15.36
N THR A 312 -14.75 12.15 -14.97
CA THR A 312 -15.57 11.03 -15.46
C THR A 312 -16.96 10.98 -14.84
N LYS A 313 -17.42 12.09 -14.23
CA LYS A 313 -18.75 12.28 -13.62
C LYS A 313 -19.05 11.39 -12.41
N ILE A 314 -18.03 10.84 -11.73
CA ILE A 314 -18.25 10.20 -10.43
C ILE A 314 -18.58 11.27 -9.40
N ASN A 315 -19.67 11.07 -8.64
CA ASN A 315 -20.14 12.00 -7.63
C ASN A 315 -19.18 12.04 -6.44
N LEU A 316 -18.25 12.99 -6.49
CA LEU A 316 -17.26 13.29 -5.47
C LEU A 316 -17.36 14.77 -5.06
N PRO A 317 -17.06 15.11 -3.79
CA PRO A 317 -17.00 16.49 -3.34
C PRO A 317 -16.14 17.40 -4.23
N GLY A 318 -16.54 18.68 -4.35
CA GLY A 318 -15.72 19.66 -5.06
C GLY A 318 -14.35 19.86 -4.40
N LEU A 319 -13.32 20.18 -5.19
CA LEU A 319 -11.97 20.42 -4.68
C LEU A 319 -11.92 21.52 -3.60
N ALA A 320 -12.75 22.56 -3.74
CA ALA A 320 -12.88 23.61 -2.73
C ALA A 320 -13.41 23.06 -1.39
N THR A 321 -14.38 22.13 -1.44
CA THR A 321 -14.94 21.46 -0.27
C THR A 321 -13.91 20.56 0.40
N ILE A 322 -13.14 19.79 -0.38
CA ILE A 322 -12.05 18.97 0.14
C ILE A 322 -11.01 19.84 0.83
N LYS A 323 -10.53 20.91 0.16
CA LYS A 323 -9.56 21.86 0.74
C LYS A 323 -10.09 22.48 2.04
N ARG A 324 -11.40 22.78 2.12
CA ARG A 324 -12.05 23.28 3.34
C ARG A 324 -12.05 22.24 4.46
N TRP A 325 -12.35 20.97 4.18
CA TRP A 325 -12.32 19.89 5.18
C TRP A 325 -10.92 19.53 5.66
N VAL A 326 -9.93 19.57 4.77
CA VAL A 326 -8.51 19.46 5.16
C VAL A 326 -8.15 20.54 6.19
N GLY A 327 -8.84 21.68 6.11
CA GLY A 327 -8.79 22.81 7.03
C GLY A 327 -7.46 23.56 6.98
N ALA A 328 -7.44 24.75 7.57
CA ALA A 328 -6.25 25.57 7.81
C ALA A 328 -5.40 25.05 8.97
N SER A 329 -5.28 23.73 9.15
CA SER A 329 -4.46 23.17 10.23
C SER A 329 -3.00 23.62 10.08
N LYS A 330 -2.51 24.31 11.13
CA LYS A 330 -1.23 25.02 11.23
C LYS A 330 -0.11 24.04 11.61
N PHE A 331 0.24 23.11 10.73
CA PHE A 331 1.45 22.30 10.90
C PHE A 331 2.69 23.16 10.70
N ARG A 332 3.01 24.03 11.67
CA ARG A 332 4.23 24.85 11.63
C ARG A 332 5.47 23.97 11.92
N PRO A 333 6.68 24.43 11.54
CA PRO A 333 7.92 23.80 11.97
C PRO A 333 7.99 23.72 13.50
N GLY A 334 8.65 22.69 14.01
CA GLY A 334 8.75 22.38 15.43
C GLY A 334 7.73 21.37 15.95
N PHE A 335 7.53 21.39 17.27
CA PHE A 335 6.64 20.48 17.97
C PHE A 335 5.19 20.94 17.92
N ASN A 336 4.30 20.12 17.37
CA ASN A 336 2.88 20.44 17.25
C ASN A 336 2.08 19.81 18.39
N SER A 337 1.69 20.60 19.39
CA SER A 337 0.93 20.12 20.56
C SER A 337 -0.36 19.36 20.21
N ASN A 338 -1.11 19.83 19.21
CA ASN A 338 -2.34 19.15 18.75
C ASN A 338 -2.04 17.75 18.19
N LEU A 339 -0.88 17.58 17.53
CA LEU A 339 -0.46 16.28 17.01
C LEU A 339 -0.11 15.34 18.15
N TYR A 340 0.69 15.78 19.14
CA TYR A 340 1.03 14.94 20.29
C TYR A 340 -0.19 14.56 21.13
N GLN A 341 -1.20 15.44 21.24
CA GLN A 341 -2.47 15.10 21.86
C GLN A 341 -3.20 13.98 21.09
N GLN A 342 -3.21 14.05 19.75
CA GLN A 342 -3.78 12.99 18.91
C GLN A 342 -3.00 11.68 19.02
N ILE A 343 -1.67 11.74 19.08
CA ILE A 343 -0.81 10.59 19.31
C ILE A 343 -1.13 9.97 20.67
N LYS A 344 -1.24 10.76 21.74
CA LYS A 344 -1.58 10.28 23.09
C LYS A 344 -2.94 9.56 23.12
N MET A 345 -3.95 10.10 22.44
CA MET A 345 -5.24 9.41 22.29
C MET A 345 -5.09 8.09 21.51
N LYS A 346 -4.31 8.07 20.44
CA LYS A 346 -4.08 6.85 19.66
C LYS A 346 -3.34 5.78 20.45
N VAL A 347 -2.29 6.17 21.18
CA VAL A 347 -1.47 5.28 22.02
C VAL A 347 -2.32 4.68 23.15
N SER A 348 -3.31 5.41 23.68
CA SER A 348 -4.24 4.83 24.66
C SER A 348 -5.07 3.65 24.14
N SER A 349 -5.18 3.48 22.81
CA SER A 349 -5.86 2.35 22.17
C SER A 349 -4.91 1.27 21.64
N MET A 350 -3.59 1.46 21.76
CA MET A 350 -2.57 0.51 21.30
C MET A 350 -2.33 -0.59 22.32
N THR A 351 -1.92 -1.77 21.86
CA THR A 351 -1.42 -2.83 22.76
C THR A 351 -0.05 -2.45 23.31
N TYR A 352 0.39 -3.12 24.39
CA TYR A 352 1.69 -2.85 25.01
C TYR A 352 2.84 -2.98 24.00
N GLU A 353 2.84 -4.02 23.16
CA GLU A 353 3.86 -4.26 22.14
C GLU A 353 3.86 -3.18 21.04
N GLU A 354 2.68 -2.64 20.69
CA GLU A 354 2.53 -1.59 19.69
C GLU A 354 3.16 -0.26 20.11
N THR A 355 3.35 -0.03 21.41
CA THR A 355 3.91 1.23 21.93
C THR A 355 5.44 1.33 21.83
N PHE A 356 6.13 0.23 21.54
CA PHE A 356 7.59 0.18 21.38
C PHE A 356 7.99 0.72 20.02
N CYS A 357 8.82 1.76 20.01
CA CYS A 357 9.19 2.44 18.78
C CYS A 357 10.67 2.90 18.75
N THR A 358 11.12 3.19 17.54
CA THR A 358 12.40 3.86 17.25
C THR A 358 12.11 5.29 16.82
N LEU A 359 13.01 6.21 17.18
CA LEU A 359 13.02 7.59 16.71
C LEU A 359 14.05 7.72 15.59
N ILE A 360 13.58 7.96 14.37
CA ILE A 360 14.41 8.07 13.17
C ILE A 360 14.43 9.54 12.76
N PHE A 361 15.60 10.08 12.43
CA PHE A 361 15.69 11.42 11.87
C PHE A 361 16.72 11.53 10.76
N ASP A 362 16.47 12.42 9.81
CA ASP A 362 17.37 12.74 8.70
C ASP A 362 17.02 14.11 8.08
N GLU A 363 17.95 14.67 7.29
CA GLU A 363 17.80 15.95 6.58
C GLU A 363 17.45 15.76 5.11
N MET A 364 16.42 16.47 4.64
CA MET A 364 16.05 16.53 3.23
C MET A 364 16.34 17.92 2.64
N LYS A 365 17.05 17.99 1.50
CA LYS A 365 17.18 19.25 0.74
C LYS A 365 15.82 19.73 0.20
N ILE A 366 15.54 21.02 0.39
CA ILE A 366 14.36 21.75 -0.09
C ILE A 366 14.78 22.97 -0.93
N LYS A 367 13.85 23.49 -1.72
CA LYS A 367 14.08 24.68 -2.57
C LYS A 367 14.10 25.93 -1.70
N ARG A 368 15.21 26.67 -1.75
CA ARG A 368 15.31 28.04 -1.23
C ARG A 368 14.33 28.94 -1.97
N PHE A 369 13.20 29.23 -1.34
CA PHE A 369 12.13 30.01 -1.95
C PHE A 369 11.21 30.59 -0.89
N LEU A 370 10.93 31.89 -0.98
CA LEU A 370 10.06 32.61 -0.05
C LEU A 370 8.65 32.72 -0.64
N GLU A 371 7.63 32.36 0.15
CA GLU A 371 6.22 32.43 -0.26
C GLU A 371 5.35 32.99 0.85
N TYR A 372 4.50 33.98 0.55
CA TYR A 372 3.54 34.45 1.53
C TYR A 372 2.34 33.50 1.66
N SER A 373 2.06 33.09 2.90
CA SER A 373 0.98 32.18 3.25
C SER A 373 -0.17 32.92 3.89
N LYS A 374 -1.19 33.29 3.08
CA LYS A 374 -2.42 33.94 3.57
C LYS A 374 -3.11 33.20 4.73
N VAL A 375 -2.93 31.88 4.80
CA VAL A 375 -3.56 31.02 5.82
C VAL A 375 -2.85 31.09 7.17
N LEU A 376 -1.51 31.21 7.15
CA LEU A 376 -0.70 31.31 8.35
C LEU A 376 -0.39 32.75 8.73
N ASP A 377 -0.67 33.69 7.81
CA ASP A 377 -0.23 35.08 7.82
C ASP A 377 1.27 35.23 8.07
N THR A 378 2.06 34.45 7.32
CA THR A 378 3.51 34.41 7.46
C THR A 378 4.16 34.17 6.10
N VAL A 379 5.34 34.75 5.89
CA VAL A 379 6.23 34.33 4.79
C VAL A 379 6.86 32.98 5.15
N GLU A 380 6.66 31.97 4.32
CA GLU A 380 7.28 30.64 4.45
C GLU A 380 8.58 30.60 3.66
N GLY A 381 9.53 29.73 4.05
CA GLY A 381 10.82 29.56 3.36
C GLY A 381 12.02 30.16 4.09
N PHE A 382 11.80 30.85 5.20
CA PHE A 382 12.84 31.20 6.16
C PHE A 382 13.21 30.01 7.04
N GLU A 383 14.42 30.03 7.59
CA GLU A 383 14.85 29.14 8.65
C GLU A 383 13.94 29.33 9.88
N ASP A 384 13.35 28.22 10.29
CA ASP A 384 12.33 28.14 11.33
C ASP A 384 12.56 26.83 12.10
N LEU A 385 13.21 26.96 13.25
CA LEU A 385 13.51 25.87 14.16
C LEU A 385 12.42 25.74 15.24
N GLY A 386 11.21 26.26 14.97
CA GLY A 386 10.09 26.21 15.91
C GLY A 386 10.37 26.99 17.19
N THR A 387 10.32 26.29 18.32
CA THR A 387 10.57 26.89 19.65
C THR A 387 12.01 27.37 19.84
N PHE A 388 12.96 26.89 19.03
CA PHE A 388 14.37 27.28 19.08
C PHE A 388 14.67 28.56 18.29
N GLY A 389 13.65 29.20 17.72
CA GLY A 389 13.76 30.47 17.05
C GLY A 389 13.68 30.37 15.54
N ARG A 390 13.51 31.55 14.94
CA ARG A 390 13.32 31.76 13.51
C ARG A 390 14.20 32.91 13.06
N THR A 391 14.90 32.74 11.94
CA THR A 391 15.84 33.74 11.43
C THR A 391 15.41 34.25 10.05
N SER A 392 16.05 35.30 9.56
CA SER A 392 15.83 35.84 8.21
C SER A 392 16.60 35.06 7.12
N ALA A 393 17.36 34.02 7.50
CA ALA A 393 18.08 33.18 6.54
C ALA A 393 17.09 32.30 5.76
N MET A 394 17.35 32.06 4.47
CA MET A 394 16.51 31.17 3.66
C MET A 394 16.78 29.69 3.99
N ALA A 395 15.72 28.95 4.29
CA ALA A 395 15.79 27.52 4.53
C ALA A 395 16.21 26.77 3.26
N SER A 396 17.14 25.82 3.41
CA SER A 396 17.61 24.94 2.33
C SER A 396 17.46 23.46 2.66
N GLN A 397 17.25 23.14 3.93
CA GLN A 397 17.08 21.78 4.43
C GLN A 397 15.87 21.70 5.36
N ALA A 398 15.26 20.52 5.38
CA ALA A 398 14.22 20.15 6.31
C ALA A 398 14.72 18.94 7.13
N MET A 399 14.99 19.15 8.41
CA MET A 399 15.23 18.07 9.37
C MET A 399 13.89 17.45 9.75
N VAL A 400 13.74 16.14 9.60
CA VAL A 400 12.47 15.45 9.85
C VAL A 400 12.66 14.39 10.92
N PHE A 401 11.74 14.32 11.87
CA PHE A 401 11.67 13.26 12.87
C PHE A 401 10.47 12.36 12.59
N MET A 402 10.71 11.06 12.61
CA MET A 402 9.73 10.01 12.39
C MET A 402 9.85 8.97 13.50
N ILE A 403 8.72 8.44 13.94
CA ILE A 403 8.69 7.27 14.81
C ILE A 403 8.24 6.04 14.03
N ARG A 404 8.80 4.89 14.37
CA ARG A 404 8.52 3.59 13.73
C ARG A 404 8.35 2.50 14.78
N GLY A 405 7.30 1.69 14.67
CA GLY A 405 7.06 0.58 15.60
C GLY A 405 8.09 -0.54 15.45
N ILE A 406 8.58 -1.09 16.57
CA ILE A 406 9.56 -2.20 16.59
C ILE A 406 8.87 -3.54 16.39
N TYR A 407 7.77 -3.78 17.11
CA TYR A 407 7.03 -5.05 17.07
C TYR A 407 5.74 -4.98 16.26
N SER A 408 5.40 -3.79 15.77
CA SER A 408 4.15 -3.53 15.05
C SER A 408 4.40 -2.68 13.82
N SER A 409 3.76 -3.02 12.69
CA SER A 409 3.97 -2.32 11.41
C SER A 409 3.26 -0.97 11.38
N TRP A 410 3.91 0.08 11.87
CA TRP A 410 3.42 1.45 11.74
C TRP A 410 4.60 2.43 11.77
N LYS A 411 4.43 3.57 11.07
CA LYS A 411 5.36 4.70 11.08
C LYS A 411 4.59 6.01 11.08
N LEU A 412 5.17 7.06 11.65
CA LEU A 412 4.52 8.37 11.77
C LEU A 412 5.57 9.50 11.79
N PRO A 413 5.53 10.44 10.83
CA PRO A 413 6.25 11.70 10.95
C PRO A 413 5.66 12.55 12.09
N VAL A 414 6.50 12.98 13.03
CA VAL A 414 6.07 13.63 14.28
C VAL A 414 6.44 15.11 14.34
N SER A 415 7.60 15.49 13.83
CA SER A 415 8.02 16.90 13.79
C SER A 415 8.98 17.13 12.62
N TYR A 416 9.14 18.40 12.26
CA TYR A 416 10.13 18.82 11.27
C TYR A 416 10.62 20.24 11.57
N PHE A 417 11.84 20.54 11.17
CA PHE A 417 12.51 21.83 11.39
C PHE A 417 13.14 22.29 10.08
N LEU A 418 13.10 23.60 9.81
CA LEU A 418 13.62 24.16 8.57
C LEU A 418 14.91 24.92 8.87
N SER A 419 16.01 24.49 8.28
CA SER A 419 17.33 25.08 8.51
C SER A 419 17.91 25.67 7.23
N SER A 420 18.67 26.76 7.36
CA SER A 420 19.34 27.42 6.23
C SER A 420 20.53 26.62 5.71
N THR A 421 21.21 25.91 6.62
CA THR A 421 22.30 24.96 6.41
C THR A 421 22.09 23.73 7.29
N SER A 422 23.03 22.78 7.31
CA SER A 422 22.90 21.60 8.17
C SER A 422 22.81 22.03 9.63
N MET A 423 21.96 21.35 10.40
CA MET A 423 21.63 21.75 11.75
C MET A 423 22.86 21.69 12.67
N LYS A 424 23.03 22.73 13.50
CA LYS A 424 24.12 22.77 14.48
C LYS A 424 23.92 21.66 15.51
N ALA A 425 25.01 21.01 15.88
CA ALA A 425 24.98 19.88 16.80
C ALA A 425 24.37 20.20 18.18
N THR A 426 24.53 21.44 18.70
CA THR A 426 23.92 21.88 19.97
C THR A 426 22.39 21.87 19.88
N THR A 427 21.84 22.58 18.88
CA THR A 427 20.40 22.68 18.67
C THR A 427 19.80 21.31 18.34
N LEU A 428 20.50 20.49 17.55
CA LEU A 428 20.05 19.13 17.25
C LEU A 428 19.98 18.26 18.52
N SER A 429 20.98 18.33 19.42
CA SER A 429 20.91 17.57 20.69
C SER A 429 19.74 17.99 21.57
N GLU A 430 19.44 19.28 21.65
CA GLU A 430 18.29 19.80 22.41
C GLU A 430 16.96 19.33 21.80
N ILE A 431 16.83 19.39 20.47
CA ILE A 431 15.65 18.91 19.75
C ILE A 431 15.43 17.41 19.98
N ILE A 432 16.49 16.59 19.93
CA ILE A 432 16.40 15.14 20.15
C ILE A 432 15.87 14.85 21.56
N LEU A 433 16.42 15.51 22.59
CA LEU A 433 15.97 15.32 23.98
C LEU A 433 14.51 15.74 24.16
N GLU A 434 14.12 16.90 23.64
CA GLU A 434 12.75 17.38 23.74
C GLU A 434 11.78 16.45 22.99
N GLN A 435 12.15 15.97 21.80
CA GLN A 435 11.37 15.00 21.03
C GLN A 435 11.15 13.70 21.80
N ILE A 436 12.17 13.20 22.50
CA ILE A 436 12.08 12.01 23.36
C ILE A 436 11.13 12.25 24.54
N ASN A 437 11.24 13.39 25.21
CA ASN A 437 10.37 13.75 26.34
C ASN A 437 8.90 13.86 25.94
N GLN A 438 8.61 14.48 24.78
CA GLN A 438 7.26 14.58 24.23
C GLN A 438 6.66 13.19 23.92
N LEU A 439 7.46 12.29 23.33
CA LEU A 439 7.01 10.92 23.02
C LEU A 439 6.76 10.10 24.29
N MET A 440 7.61 10.22 25.30
CA MET A 440 7.40 9.56 26.60
C MET A 440 6.13 10.08 27.30
N THR A 441 5.83 11.38 27.20
CA THR A 441 4.58 11.98 27.70
C THR A 441 3.33 11.40 27.01
N CYS A 442 3.47 10.94 25.77
CA CYS A 442 2.44 10.21 25.03
C CYS A 442 2.33 8.72 25.40
N LYS A 443 3.14 8.22 26.35
CA LYS A 443 3.26 6.79 26.73
C LYS A 443 3.85 5.90 25.63
N LEU A 444 4.69 6.46 24.75
CA LEU A 444 5.47 5.65 23.81
C LEU A 444 6.80 5.24 24.45
N HIS A 445 7.23 4.00 24.19
CA HIS A 445 8.50 3.48 24.65
C HIS A 445 9.54 3.58 23.53
N VAL A 446 10.28 4.69 23.50
CA VAL A 446 11.39 4.89 22.56
C VAL A 446 12.58 4.04 23.02
N LYS A 447 13.01 3.07 22.21
CA LYS A 447 14.14 2.17 22.55
C LYS A 447 15.42 2.48 21.82
N ALA A 448 15.33 3.07 20.63
CA ALA A 448 16.50 3.47 19.86
C ALA A 448 16.26 4.75 19.07
N ILE A 449 17.34 5.50 18.86
CA ILE A 449 17.43 6.65 17.98
C ILE A 449 18.27 6.22 16.77
N VAL A 450 17.81 6.51 15.56
CA VAL A 450 18.47 6.11 14.31
C VAL A 450 18.79 7.34 13.47
N CYS A 451 20.07 7.49 13.08
CA CYS A 451 20.53 8.59 12.25
C CYS A 451 21.69 8.18 11.32
N ASP A 452 22.06 9.05 10.39
CA ASP A 452 23.24 8.84 9.54
C ASP A 452 24.53 9.17 10.30
N GLN A 453 25.68 8.90 9.70
CA GLN A 453 26.98 9.18 10.32
C GLN A 453 27.52 10.60 10.04
N GLY A 454 26.65 11.55 9.72
CA GLY A 454 27.00 12.94 9.45
C GLY A 454 27.80 13.57 10.61
N PRO A 455 28.76 14.48 10.35
CA PRO A 455 29.56 15.11 11.41
C PRO A 455 28.72 15.79 12.49
N ASN A 456 27.66 16.50 12.11
CA ASN A 456 26.76 17.17 13.06
C ASN A 456 25.95 16.19 13.89
N ASN A 457 25.48 15.09 13.28
CA ASN A 457 24.73 14.03 13.97
C ASN A 457 25.61 13.32 15.00
N ARG A 458 26.85 12.96 14.62
CA ARG A 458 27.84 12.42 15.55
C ARG A 458 28.12 13.36 16.71
N SER A 459 28.39 14.63 16.42
CA SER A 459 28.65 15.63 17.46
C SER A 459 27.44 15.83 18.39
N ALA A 460 26.21 15.79 17.86
CA ALA A 460 24.99 15.87 18.66
C ALA A 460 24.85 14.65 19.58
N LEU A 461 25.08 13.43 19.08
CA LEU A 461 25.04 12.21 19.90
C LEU A 461 26.13 12.22 20.98
N THR A 462 27.35 12.65 20.67
CA THR A 462 28.41 12.78 21.69
C THR A 462 28.04 13.80 22.77
N LYS A 463 27.40 14.92 22.42
CA LYS A 463 26.90 15.92 23.39
C LYS A 463 25.81 15.36 24.32
N LEU A 464 25.01 14.42 23.83
CA LEU A 464 24.02 13.71 24.64
C LEU A 464 24.65 12.65 25.56
N GLY A 465 25.95 12.38 25.44
CA GLY A 465 26.68 11.41 26.26
C GLY A 465 26.76 10.01 25.64
N PHE A 466 26.38 9.84 24.38
CA PHE A 466 26.58 8.57 23.69
C PHE A 466 28.05 8.37 23.30
N THR A 467 28.54 7.14 23.47
CA THR A 467 29.88 6.72 23.05
C THR A 467 29.83 5.33 22.39
N LYS A 468 30.95 4.91 21.80
CA LYS A 468 31.07 3.59 21.16
C LYS A 468 30.84 2.43 22.14
N ASP A 469 31.40 2.56 23.34
CA ASP A 469 31.34 1.54 24.39
C ASP A 469 30.04 1.64 25.20
N LYS A 470 29.51 2.86 25.32
CA LYS A 470 28.20 3.15 25.93
C LYS A 470 27.29 3.81 24.88
N PRO A 471 26.71 3.03 23.94
CA PRO A 471 25.85 3.56 22.88
C PRO A 471 24.43 3.85 23.36
N TRP A 472 24.24 4.07 24.66
CA TRP A 472 22.95 4.34 25.29
C TRP A 472 23.04 5.48 26.30
N ILE A 473 21.92 6.17 26.47
CA ILE A 473 21.68 7.13 27.53
C ILE A 473 20.48 6.68 28.35
N GLU A 474 20.36 7.17 29.57
CA GLU A 474 19.21 6.92 30.42
C GLU A 474 18.38 8.19 30.52
N VAL A 475 17.10 8.10 30.16
CA VAL A 475 16.15 9.21 30.25
C VAL A 475 14.92 8.70 30.99
N ASN A 476 14.61 9.31 32.15
CA ASN A 476 13.50 8.90 33.02
C ASN A 476 13.50 7.39 33.36
N GLY A 477 14.66 6.83 33.68
CA GLY A 477 14.83 5.41 34.00
C GLY A 477 14.76 4.45 32.80
N ASN A 478 14.63 4.97 31.57
CA ASN A 478 14.62 4.16 30.36
C ASN A 478 15.94 4.30 29.60
N LYS A 479 16.57 3.17 29.27
CA LYS A 479 17.73 3.14 28.37
C LYS A 479 17.29 3.32 26.93
N ILE A 480 17.85 4.34 26.27
CA ILE A 480 17.65 4.64 24.86
C ILE A 480 18.98 4.48 24.15
N PHE A 481 19.00 3.63 23.13
CA PHE A 481 20.20 3.34 22.35
C PHE A 481 20.31 4.27 21.14
N SER A 482 21.52 4.45 20.60
CA SER A 482 21.75 5.16 19.34
C SER A 482 22.35 4.22 18.30
N VAL A 483 21.76 4.23 17.11
CA VAL A 483 22.10 3.34 16.00
C VAL A 483 22.41 4.20 14.77
N TYR A 484 23.52 3.90 14.08
CA TYR A 484 23.81 4.53 12.80
C TYR A 484 23.23 3.72 11.65
N ASP A 485 22.85 4.40 10.58
CA ASP A 485 22.31 3.74 9.40
C ASP A 485 23.35 2.84 8.70
N VAL A 486 23.02 1.55 8.66
CA VAL A 486 23.95 0.49 8.22
C VAL A 486 24.25 0.57 6.72
N PRO A 487 23.26 0.75 5.80
CA PRO A 487 23.53 1.05 4.39
C PRO A 487 24.53 2.19 4.19
N HIS A 488 24.38 3.28 4.94
CA HIS A 488 25.28 4.44 4.89
C HIS A 488 26.70 4.11 5.38
N LEU A 489 26.84 3.33 6.46
CA LEU A 489 28.15 2.86 6.92
C LEU A 489 28.85 2.00 5.85
N ILE A 490 28.15 1.05 5.23
CA ILE A 490 28.74 0.19 4.19
C ILE A 490 29.15 1.00 2.95
N LYS A 491 28.33 1.99 2.56
CA LYS A 491 28.71 2.96 1.52
C LYS A 491 30.03 3.65 1.84
N ASN A 492 30.22 4.09 3.08
CA ASN A 492 31.44 4.76 3.53
C ASN A 492 32.64 3.81 3.58
N ILE A 493 32.43 2.54 3.96
CA ILE A 493 33.46 1.48 3.88
C ILE A 493 33.91 1.29 2.43
N ARG A 494 32.96 1.14 1.49
CA ARG A 494 33.26 1.06 0.06
C ARG A 494 34.05 2.26 -0.44
N ASN A 495 33.64 3.47 -0.06
CA ASN A 495 34.34 4.71 -0.47
C ASN A 495 35.77 4.79 0.09
N ASN A 496 35.98 4.35 1.34
CA ASN A 496 37.32 4.26 1.92
C ASN A 496 38.15 3.16 1.25
N PHE A 497 37.52 2.03 0.88
CA PHE A 497 38.21 0.90 0.28
C PHE A 497 38.67 1.20 -1.16
N LEU A 498 37.88 1.99 -1.89
CA LEU A 498 38.30 2.56 -3.18
C LEU A 498 39.53 3.46 -3.06
N SER A 499 39.69 4.17 -1.92
CA SER A 499 40.82 5.09 -1.71
C SER A 499 42.08 4.39 -1.20
N SER A 500 41.94 3.26 -0.51
CA SER A 500 43.07 2.54 0.09
C SER A 500 42.69 1.11 0.48
N ASP A 501 43.70 0.25 0.52
CA ASP A 501 43.61 -1.08 1.13
C ASP A 501 43.37 -1.02 2.64
N PHE A 502 42.86 -2.12 3.20
CA PHE A 502 42.64 -2.29 4.64
C PHE A 502 43.46 -3.44 5.22
N ILE A 503 43.62 -3.43 6.55
CA ILE A 503 44.12 -4.55 7.35
C ILE A 503 42.92 -5.17 8.06
N PHE A 504 42.60 -6.41 7.71
CA PHE A 504 41.47 -7.19 8.23
C PHE A 504 41.98 -8.51 8.80
N LYS A 505 41.69 -8.80 10.08
CA LYS A 505 42.20 -9.99 10.80
C LYS A 505 43.72 -10.17 10.61
N ASN A 506 44.49 -9.08 10.79
CA ASN A 506 45.95 -8.98 10.56
C ASN A 506 46.45 -9.21 9.12
N ASN A 507 45.56 -9.40 8.15
CA ASN A 507 45.91 -9.60 6.75
C ASN A 507 45.54 -8.38 5.91
N LYS A 508 46.34 -8.10 4.88
CA LYS A 508 46.04 -7.03 3.94
C LYS A 508 44.92 -7.47 2.99
N VAL A 509 43.92 -6.62 2.80
CA VAL A 509 42.85 -6.79 1.81
C VAL A 509 42.85 -5.61 0.83
N SER A 510 42.64 -5.89 -0.45
CA SER A 510 42.76 -4.88 -1.51
C SER A 510 41.54 -4.80 -2.41
N PHE A 511 41.10 -3.58 -2.70
CA PHE A 511 40.03 -3.36 -3.68
C PHE A 511 40.45 -3.76 -5.09
N GLN A 512 41.76 -3.83 -5.36
CA GLN A 512 42.28 -4.27 -6.65
C GLN A 512 41.93 -5.73 -6.94
N ASP A 513 41.79 -6.58 -5.92
CA ASP A 513 41.36 -7.97 -6.10
C ASP A 513 39.91 -8.01 -6.63
N ILE A 514 39.01 -7.19 -6.08
CA ILE A 514 37.62 -7.05 -6.56
C ILE A 514 37.59 -6.55 -8.01
N LYS A 515 38.44 -5.57 -8.34
CA LYS A 515 38.54 -5.03 -9.70
C LYS A 515 39.03 -6.10 -10.68
N LYS A 516 40.07 -6.86 -10.33
CA LYS A 516 40.57 -7.98 -11.14
C LYS A 516 39.50 -9.06 -11.34
N THR A 517 38.81 -9.49 -10.28
CA THR A 517 37.69 -10.45 -10.39
C THR A 517 36.61 -9.97 -11.35
N TYR A 518 36.23 -8.70 -11.28
CA TYR A 518 35.25 -8.15 -12.21
C TYR A 518 35.75 -8.15 -13.65
N MET A 519 37.02 -7.85 -13.90
CA MET A 519 37.60 -7.87 -15.25
C MET A 519 37.62 -9.31 -15.81
N ILE A 520 37.98 -10.31 -14.99
CA ILE A 520 37.93 -11.74 -15.37
C ILE A 520 36.49 -12.16 -15.71
N ASP A 521 35.52 -11.80 -14.88
CA ASP A 521 34.10 -12.10 -15.15
C ASP A 521 33.57 -11.37 -16.40
N LYS A 522 34.08 -10.16 -16.68
CA LYS A 522 33.71 -9.35 -17.84
C LYS A 522 34.32 -9.88 -19.15
N SER A 523 35.51 -10.49 -19.09
CA SER A 523 36.17 -11.11 -20.25
C SER A 523 35.55 -12.45 -20.67
N SER A 524 34.72 -13.06 -19.82
CA SER A 524 33.97 -14.26 -20.19
C SER A 524 32.94 -13.96 -21.29
N SER A 525 33.09 -14.60 -22.44
CA SER A 525 32.23 -14.40 -23.62
C SER A 525 30.86 -15.11 -23.53
N THR A 526 30.75 -16.21 -22.77
CA THR A 526 29.55 -17.08 -22.73
C THR A 526 28.59 -16.79 -21.57
N SER A 527 29.09 -16.70 -20.33
CA SER A 527 28.28 -16.33 -19.17
C SER A 527 29.03 -15.55 -18.09
N ARG A 528 28.32 -14.56 -17.51
CA ARG A 528 28.81 -13.74 -16.41
C ARG A 528 28.20 -14.17 -15.09
N SER A 529 29.03 -14.38 -14.09
CA SER A 529 28.63 -14.65 -12.71
C SER A 529 28.07 -13.40 -12.02
N LEU A 530 28.59 -12.21 -12.35
CA LEU A 530 28.26 -10.93 -11.70
C LEU A 530 27.29 -10.07 -12.52
N LEU A 531 26.13 -10.62 -12.89
CA LEU A 531 25.09 -9.94 -13.71
C LEU A 531 24.64 -8.55 -13.20
N LYS A 532 24.73 -8.31 -11.89
CA LYS A 532 24.30 -7.04 -11.27
C LYS A 532 25.41 -5.99 -11.19
N ILE A 533 26.66 -6.39 -11.38
CA ILE A 533 27.84 -5.52 -11.25
C ILE A 533 28.18 -4.95 -12.62
N THR A 534 28.47 -3.66 -12.63
CA THR A 534 28.78 -2.90 -13.84
C THR A 534 30.02 -2.05 -13.59
N ASP A 535 30.59 -1.45 -14.64
CA ASP A 535 31.73 -0.53 -14.53
C ASP A 535 31.47 0.61 -13.53
N SER A 536 30.19 1.00 -13.38
CA SER A 536 29.74 2.01 -12.41
C SER A 536 29.93 1.62 -10.94
N HIS A 537 30.06 0.33 -10.64
CA HIS A 537 30.33 -0.19 -9.30
C HIS A 537 31.82 -0.11 -8.97
N ILE A 538 32.66 -0.49 -9.94
CA ILE A 538 34.11 -0.58 -9.78
C ILE A 538 34.78 0.79 -9.86
N ASN A 539 34.33 1.62 -10.81
CA ASN A 539 34.84 2.98 -11.02
C ASN A 539 33.67 4.00 -10.89
N PRO A 540 33.12 4.21 -9.68
CA PRO A 540 31.98 5.10 -9.49
C PRO A 540 32.40 6.58 -9.61
N GLY A 541 31.67 7.33 -10.44
CA GLY A 541 31.71 8.80 -10.43
C GLY A 541 31.14 9.42 -9.15
N PRO A 542 31.20 10.76 -8.97
CA PRO A 542 30.83 11.43 -7.71
C PRO A 542 29.40 11.10 -7.22
N PHE A 543 28.40 11.17 -8.10
CA PHE A 543 27.01 10.85 -7.74
C PHE A 543 26.81 9.35 -7.44
N LYS A 544 27.55 8.48 -8.14
CA LYS A 544 27.47 7.01 -7.97
C LYS A 544 28.11 6.57 -6.64
N LYS A 545 29.10 7.30 -6.13
CA LYS A 545 29.68 7.10 -4.78
C LYS A 545 28.69 7.36 -3.65
N MET A 546 27.63 8.12 -3.91
CA MET A 546 26.56 8.39 -2.93
C MET A 546 25.52 7.27 -2.86
N SER A 547 25.46 6.37 -3.85
CA SER A 547 24.50 5.27 -3.87
C SER A 547 24.89 4.15 -2.92
N CYS A 548 24.04 3.87 -1.92
CA CYS A 548 24.16 2.71 -1.04
C CYS A 548 23.93 1.39 -1.79
N LYS A 549 22.99 1.37 -2.76
CA LYS A 549 22.70 0.19 -3.58
C LYS A 549 23.95 -0.36 -4.29
N LEU A 550 24.71 0.51 -4.96
CA LEU A 550 25.95 0.11 -5.65
C LEU A 550 27.01 -0.41 -4.67
N ALA A 551 27.09 0.15 -3.46
CA ALA A 551 28.04 -0.33 -2.44
C ALA A 551 27.67 -1.73 -1.92
N LEU A 552 26.39 -1.94 -1.61
CA LEU A 552 25.89 -3.21 -1.09
C LEU A 552 26.05 -4.35 -2.12
N GLN A 553 25.90 -4.06 -3.41
CA GLN A 553 26.08 -5.06 -4.46
C GLN A 553 27.54 -5.53 -4.59
N ILE A 554 28.52 -4.65 -4.33
CA ILE A 554 29.94 -5.02 -4.28
C ILE A 554 30.19 -6.00 -3.13
N PHE A 555 29.66 -5.71 -1.94
CA PHE A 555 29.78 -6.59 -0.78
C PHE A 555 28.68 -7.65 -0.74
N SER A 556 28.51 -8.37 -1.84
CA SER A 556 27.48 -9.40 -1.97
C SER A 556 28.05 -10.82 -1.89
N LYS A 557 27.20 -11.76 -1.49
CA LYS A 557 27.50 -13.20 -1.57
C LYS A 557 27.91 -13.65 -2.98
N SER A 558 27.34 -13.04 -4.02
CA SER A 558 27.72 -13.32 -5.41
C SER A 558 29.16 -12.90 -5.69
N MET A 559 29.58 -11.70 -5.27
CA MET A 559 30.98 -11.26 -5.39
C MET A 559 31.93 -12.20 -4.67
N PHE A 560 31.63 -12.56 -3.42
CA PHE A 560 32.42 -13.54 -2.67
C PHE A 560 32.57 -14.87 -3.42
N ALA A 561 31.47 -15.43 -3.93
CA ALA A 561 31.48 -16.72 -4.61
C ALA A 561 32.30 -16.68 -5.90
N THR A 562 32.17 -15.60 -6.68
CA THR A 562 32.99 -15.39 -7.89
C THR A 562 34.46 -15.24 -7.55
N MET A 563 34.83 -14.45 -6.53
CA MET A 563 36.22 -14.31 -6.08
C MET A 563 36.82 -15.65 -5.65
N ARG A 564 36.11 -16.42 -4.82
CA ARG A 564 36.57 -17.75 -4.38
C ARG A 564 36.77 -18.71 -5.55
N THR A 565 35.87 -18.68 -6.53
CA THR A 565 35.98 -19.50 -7.74
C THR A 565 37.23 -19.10 -8.54
N CYS A 566 37.46 -17.81 -8.79
CA CYS A 566 38.65 -17.32 -9.50
C CYS A 566 39.97 -17.70 -8.81
N ILE A 567 39.98 -17.79 -7.48
CA ILE A 567 41.18 -18.18 -6.71
C ILE A 567 41.45 -19.69 -6.89
N MET A 568 40.41 -20.52 -6.89
CA MET A 568 40.56 -21.97 -7.09
C MET A 568 40.93 -22.33 -8.53
N THR A 569 40.32 -21.67 -9.52
CA THR A 569 40.68 -21.82 -10.94
C THR A 569 42.04 -21.21 -11.28
N GLN A 570 42.71 -20.59 -10.30
CA GLN A 570 43.99 -19.89 -10.44
C GLN A 570 43.99 -18.73 -11.45
N GLU A 571 42.81 -18.24 -11.86
CA GLU A 571 42.66 -17.05 -12.71
C GLU A 571 42.99 -15.76 -11.92
N LEU A 572 42.77 -15.76 -10.61
CA LEU A 572 43.13 -14.66 -9.72
C LEU A 572 44.36 -15.02 -8.86
N LYS A 573 45.54 -14.72 -9.38
CA LYS A 573 46.82 -14.86 -8.66
C LYS A 573 47.12 -13.56 -7.89
N SER A 574 46.67 -13.49 -6.65
CA SER A 574 46.98 -12.38 -5.74
C SER A 574 47.09 -12.88 -4.30
N PRO A 575 48.15 -12.52 -3.55
CA PRO A 575 48.34 -12.97 -2.17
C PRO A 575 47.24 -12.47 -1.23
N THR A 576 46.57 -11.36 -1.58
CA THR A 576 45.50 -10.77 -0.77
C THR A 576 44.10 -11.27 -1.15
N ALA A 577 43.94 -11.96 -2.28
CA ALA A 577 42.61 -12.28 -2.83
C ALA A 577 41.76 -13.15 -1.90
N ALA A 578 42.36 -14.17 -1.25
CA ALA A 578 41.64 -15.03 -0.31
C ALA A 578 41.11 -14.25 0.90
N HIS A 579 41.92 -13.34 1.44
CA HIS A 579 41.52 -12.48 2.55
C HIS A 579 40.49 -11.42 2.12
N THR A 580 40.62 -10.86 0.92
CA THR A 580 39.64 -9.93 0.36
C THR A 580 38.29 -10.61 0.15
N ALA A 581 38.26 -11.86 -0.34
CA ALA A 581 37.04 -12.63 -0.45
C ALA A 581 36.37 -12.85 0.92
N GLU A 582 37.14 -13.25 1.93
CA GLU A 582 36.60 -13.43 3.28
C GLU A 582 36.06 -12.12 3.87
N PHE A 583 36.74 -10.99 3.64
CA PHE A 583 36.24 -9.67 4.03
C PHE A 583 34.89 -9.34 3.36
N VAL A 584 34.74 -9.60 2.05
CA VAL A 584 33.47 -9.41 1.33
C VAL A 584 32.34 -10.25 1.92
N LYS A 585 32.63 -11.51 2.28
CA LYS A 585 31.66 -12.41 2.93
C LYS A 585 31.24 -11.92 4.31
N GLU A 586 32.19 -11.50 5.13
CA GLU A 586 31.93 -10.99 6.48
C GLU A 586 31.08 -9.72 6.46
N ILE A 587 31.35 -8.79 5.54
CA ILE A 587 30.52 -7.60 5.35
C ILE A 587 29.11 -7.96 4.84
N ASN A 588 28.97 -8.90 3.90
CA ASN A 588 27.66 -9.37 3.43
C ASN A 588 26.84 -9.96 4.59
N ASN A 589 27.43 -10.88 5.35
CA ASN A 589 26.76 -11.55 6.46
C ASN A 589 26.39 -10.54 7.55
N LEU A 590 27.29 -9.60 7.88
CA LEU A 590 27.02 -8.52 8.82
C LEU A 590 25.83 -7.67 8.36
N PHE A 591 25.79 -7.25 7.09
CA PHE A 591 24.67 -6.47 6.56
C PHE A 591 23.35 -7.24 6.65
N ASP A 592 23.35 -8.52 6.27
CA ASP A 592 22.17 -9.38 6.32
C ASP A 592 21.64 -9.50 7.77
N CYS A 593 22.53 -9.68 8.76
CA CYS A 593 22.19 -9.71 10.18
C CYS A 593 21.59 -8.39 10.68
N LEU A 594 22.11 -7.26 10.17
CA LEU A 594 21.69 -5.92 10.56
C LEU A 594 20.47 -5.40 9.77
N ASN A 595 19.97 -6.17 8.80
CA ASN A 595 18.83 -5.81 7.96
C ASN A 595 17.79 -6.95 7.86
N SER A 596 17.58 -7.66 8.97
CA SER A 596 16.61 -8.76 9.06
C SER A 596 15.16 -8.25 9.08
N GLN A 597 14.34 -8.81 8.20
CA GLN A 597 12.96 -8.38 7.98
C GLN A 597 11.92 -9.42 8.39
N SER A 598 12.34 -10.68 8.55
CA SER A 598 11.49 -11.80 8.90
C SER A 598 12.10 -12.65 10.02
N LEU A 599 11.25 -13.36 10.76
CA LEU A 599 11.69 -14.34 11.76
C LEU A 599 12.47 -15.49 11.11
N TYR A 600 12.02 -15.90 9.91
CA TYR A 600 12.54 -17.01 9.17
C TYR A 600 12.85 -16.57 7.73
N CYS A 601 14.04 -16.87 7.25
CA CYS A 601 14.49 -16.65 5.89
C CYS A 601 15.30 -17.86 5.42
N SER A 602 15.33 -18.11 4.11
CA SER A 602 16.20 -19.10 3.50
C SER A 602 17.68 -18.76 3.71
N ASN A 603 18.03 -17.47 3.72
CA ASN A 603 19.32 -17.01 4.18
C ASN A 603 19.32 -16.95 5.73
N PRO A 604 20.10 -17.80 6.41
CA PRO A 604 20.11 -17.86 7.87
C PRO A 604 20.56 -16.54 8.50
N TYR A 605 21.38 -15.73 7.82
CA TYR A 605 21.86 -14.44 8.31
C TYR A 605 20.80 -13.32 8.20
N LYS A 606 19.72 -13.50 7.43
CA LYS A 606 18.62 -12.52 7.32
C LYS A 606 17.47 -12.76 8.30
N CYS A 607 17.63 -13.71 9.22
CA CYS A 607 16.64 -13.99 10.25
C CYS A 607 16.73 -12.98 11.40
N ALA A 608 15.63 -12.80 12.12
CA ALA A 608 15.60 -12.02 13.36
C ALA A 608 16.63 -12.54 14.38
N ILE A 609 17.14 -11.64 15.22
CA ILE A 609 17.92 -12.05 16.40
C ILE A 609 16.94 -12.75 17.36
N SER A 610 17.22 -13.98 17.78
CA SER A 610 16.38 -14.72 18.73
C SER A 610 17.20 -15.69 19.58
N GLU A 611 16.64 -16.16 20.70
CA GLU A 611 17.29 -17.15 21.58
C GLU A 611 17.41 -18.50 20.90
N GLU A 612 16.38 -18.90 20.15
CA GLU A 612 16.34 -20.16 19.40
C GLU A 612 17.45 -20.24 18.33
N ARG A 613 17.98 -19.08 17.90
CA ARG A 613 18.96 -18.98 16.81
C ARG A 613 20.13 -18.09 17.23
N PRO A 614 21.09 -18.63 18.00
CA PRO A 614 22.26 -17.87 18.45
C PRO A 614 23.19 -17.46 17.31
N LEU A 615 23.03 -18.01 16.10
CA LEU A 615 23.88 -17.71 14.93
C LEU A 615 24.02 -16.21 14.66
N ILE A 616 22.90 -15.46 14.64
CA ILE A 616 22.94 -14.02 14.34
C ILE A 616 23.73 -13.29 15.42
N ARG A 617 23.47 -13.62 16.68
CA ARG A 617 24.14 -13.02 17.84
C ARG A 617 25.65 -13.30 17.79
N LEU A 618 26.05 -14.55 17.56
CA LEU A 618 27.45 -14.96 17.46
C LEU A 618 28.15 -14.24 16.30
N GLN A 619 27.50 -14.11 15.14
CA GLN A 619 28.05 -13.36 14.01
C GLN A 619 28.25 -11.88 14.35
N LEU A 620 27.30 -11.26 15.06
CA LEU A 620 27.43 -9.86 15.50
C LEU A 620 28.55 -9.69 16.54
N GLU A 621 28.71 -10.64 17.47
CA GLU A 621 29.81 -10.63 18.44
C GLU A 621 31.18 -10.81 17.78
N GLU A 622 31.28 -11.69 16.77
CA GLU A 622 32.50 -11.81 15.96
C GLU A 622 32.76 -10.52 15.16
N ALA A 623 31.70 -9.95 14.56
CA ALA A 623 31.79 -8.72 13.79
C ALA A 623 32.29 -7.55 14.63
N LYS A 624 31.83 -7.44 15.88
CA LYS A 624 32.34 -6.47 16.85
C LYS A 624 33.86 -6.58 17.03
N ARG A 625 34.39 -7.79 17.17
CA ARG A 625 35.84 -8.03 17.39
C ARG A 625 36.67 -7.57 16.20
N TRP A 626 36.32 -8.00 15.00
CA TRP A 626 37.10 -7.63 13.81
C TRP A 626 36.86 -6.17 13.39
N CYS A 627 35.68 -5.58 13.62
CA CYS A 627 35.44 -4.16 13.38
C CYS A 627 36.43 -3.30 14.17
N SER A 628 36.65 -3.63 15.44
CA SER A 628 37.61 -2.94 16.33
C SER A 628 39.04 -2.98 15.79
N GLN A 629 39.42 -4.06 15.10
CA GLN A 629 40.77 -4.28 14.58
C GLN A 629 40.99 -3.72 13.16
N LEU A 630 39.92 -3.38 12.44
CA LEU A 630 39.98 -2.96 11.03
C LEU A 630 40.79 -1.65 10.88
N LYS A 631 41.86 -1.65 10.09
CA LYS A 631 42.70 -0.45 9.90
C LYS A 631 42.87 -0.09 8.43
N LYS A 632 43.08 1.19 8.16
CA LYS A 632 43.39 1.69 6.82
C LYS A 632 44.90 1.58 6.58
N CYS A 633 45.33 1.05 5.44
CA CYS A 633 46.76 0.92 5.13
C CYS A 633 47.44 2.26 4.81
N LYS A 634 46.69 3.22 4.27
CA LYS A 634 47.19 4.55 3.87
C LYS A 634 46.22 5.64 4.32
N GLY A 635 46.76 6.72 4.90
CA GLY A 635 46.00 7.90 5.36
C GLY A 635 46.06 8.09 6.89
N HIS A 636 45.79 9.33 7.33
CA HIS A 636 45.81 9.68 8.76
C HIS A 636 44.49 9.29 9.44
N GLY A 637 44.60 8.56 10.55
CA GLY A 637 43.48 8.26 11.45
C GLY A 637 42.59 7.09 11.03
N ARG A 638 41.85 6.57 12.00
CA ARG A 638 40.86 5.52 11.81
C ARG A 638 39.58 6.10 11.19
N PRO A 639 39.07 5.56 10.07
CA PRO A 639 37.81 6.01 9.50
C PRO A 639 36.66 5.89 10.50
N TYR A 640 35.90 6.98 10.68
CA TYR A 640 34.77 7.00 11.60
C TYR A 640 33.74 5.89 11.34
N THR A 641 33.58 5.46 10.08
CA THR A 641 32.65 4.38 9.74
C THR A 641 32.99 3.03 10.37
N PHE A 642 34.24 2.80 10.76
CA PHE A 642 34.63 1.58 11.47
C PHE A 642 34.14 1.62 12.92
N ASP A 643 34.30 2.76 13.60
CA ASP A 643 33.75 2.97 14.94
C ASP A 643 32.22 3.03 14.90
N GLY A 644 31.63 3.56 13.83
CA GLY A 644 30.19 3.60 13.61
C GLY A 644 29.56 2.21 13.48
N LEU A 645 30.24 1.27 12.81
CA LEU A 645 29.82 -0.13 12.76
C LEU A 645 29.86 -0.77 14.14
N GLU A 646 30.98 -0.63 14.85
CA GLU A 646 31.14 -1.21 16.19
C GLU A 646 30.08 -0.67 17.16
N TRP A 647 29.87 0.65 17.14
CA TRP A 647 28.80 1.32 17.89
C TRP A 647 27.43 0.74 17.56
N THR A 648 27.10 0.60 16.27
CA THR A 648 25.81 0.09 15.81
C THR A 648 25.58 -1.36 16.26
N ILE A 649 26.61 -2.20 16.19
CA ILE A 649 26.55 -3.58 16.66
C ILE A 649 26.32 -3.61 18.18
N ASN A 650 27.07 -2.83 18.96
CA ASN A 650 26.90 -2.71 20.41
C ASN A 650 25.48 -2.23 20.76
N ALA A 651 24.96 -1.26 20.03
CA ALA A 651 23.62 -0.72 20.24
C ALA A 651 22.54 -1.76 19.98
N ILE A 652 22.61 -2.49 18.86
CA ILE A 652 21.59 -3.49 18.49
C ILE A 652 21.61 -4.68 19.45
N LEU A 653 22.79 -5.16 19.84
CA LEU A 653 22.91 -6.19 20.88
C LEU A 653 22.34 -5.69 22.21
N GLY A 654 22.62 -4.44 22.59
CA GLY A 654 22.07 -3.84 23.80
C GLY A 654 20.55 -3.68 23.77
N VAL A 655 19.97 -3.25 22.64
CA VAL A 655 18.51 -3.20 22.44
C VAL A 655 17.94 -4.61 22.62
N TYR A 656 18.50 -5.62 21.96
CA TYR A 656 18.02 -7.00 22.07
C TYR A 656 18.02 -7.50 23.53
N GLU A 657 19.10 -7.27 24.28
CA GLU A 657 19.17 -7.69 25.70
C GLU A 657 18.13 -6.98 26.57
N GLU A 658 17.93 -5.68 26.40
CA GLU A 658 16.93 -4.93 27.17
C GLU A 658 15.50 -5.33 26.77
N GLN A 659 15.25 -5.63 25.50
CA GLN A 659 13.95 -6.13 25.05
C GLN A 659 13.67 -7.55 25.56
N LYS A 660 14.71 -8.40 25.62
CA LYS A 660 14.62 -9.74 26.18
C LYS A 660 14.24 -9.72 27.66
N LYS A 661 14.82 -8.82 28.46
CA LYS A 661 14.44 -8.65 29.89
C LYS A 661 12.96 -8.30 30.08
N ILE A 662 12.35 -7.65 29.10
CA ILE A 662 10.93 -7.25 29.12
C ILE A 662 10.02 -8.41 28.68
N GLY A 663 10.57 -9.48 28.09
CA GLY A 663 9.83 -10.67 27.63
C GLY A 663 9.71 -10.81 26.12
N PHE A 664 10.41 -10.00 25.32
CA PHE A 664 10.43 -10.17 23.85
C PHE A 664 11.49 -11.20 23.41
N HIS A 665 11.07 -12.21 22.65
CA HIS A 665 11.95 -13.32 22.25
C HIS A 665 12.79 -13.05 20.98
N TYR A 666 12.45 -12.03 20.21
CA TYR A 666 13.12 -11.72 18.94
C TYR A 666 13.27 -10.22 18.70
N LEU A 667 14.18 -9.83 17.80
CA LEU A 667 14.34 -8.46 17.32
C LEU A 667 14.56 -8.43 15.80
N LEU A 668 13.74 -7.65 15.09
CA LEU A 668 13.89 -7.39 13.65
C LEU A 668 14.79 -6.16 13.44
N THR A 669 16.00 -6.39 12.94
CA THR A 669 17.02 -5.34 12.80
C THR A 669 16.73 -4.36 11.67
N ALA A 670 15.95 -4.72 10.66
CA ALA A 670 15.50 -3.79 9.61
C ALA A 670 14.58 -2.68 10.11
N ARG A 671 14.16 -2.70 11.39
CA ARG A 671 13.40 -1.62 12.04
C ARG A 671 14.28 -0.58 12.73
N LEU A 672 15.59 -0.81 12.75
CA LEU A 672 16.62 0.02 13.36
C LEU A 672 17.47 0.73 12.28
N ASN A 673 16.88 1.01 11.10
CA ASN A 673 17.52 1.68 9.97
C ASN A 673 16.74 2.92 9.52
N GLN A 674 17.32 3.73 8.61
CA GLN A 674 16.69 4.97 8.12
C GLN A 674 15.81 4.80 6.87
N ASP A 675 15.72 3.60 6.30
CA ASP A 675 14.96 3.36 5.05
C ASP A 675 13.54 3.94 5.08
N ALA A 676 12.85 3.83 6.23
CA ALA A 676 11.49 4.33 6.39
C ALA A 676 11.37 5.86 6.20
N ILE A 677 12.36 6.63 6.66
CA ILE A 677 12.36 8.09 6.51
C ILE A 677 12.79 8.51 5.09
N GLU A 678 13.75 7.81 4.49
CA GLU A 678 14.18 8.05 3.10
C GLU A 678 13.05 7.78 2.10
N ASN A 679 12.30 6.69 2.30
CA ASN A 679 11.13 6.39 1.49
C ASN A 679 10.03 7.45 1.66
N SER A 680 9.94 8.06 2.85
CA SER A 680 9.05 9.19 3.09
C SER A 680 9.51 10.47 2.38
N PHE A 681 10.82 10.70 2.26
CA PHE A 681 11.37 11.79 1.45
C PHE A 681 11.03 11.64 -0.03
N SER A 682 11.06 10.42 -0.57
CA SER A 682 10.60 10.15 -1.93
C SER A 682 9.13 10.54 -2.12
N VAL A 683 8.26 10.24 -1.16
CA VAL A 683 6.86 10.69 -1.17
C VAL A 683 6.75 12.21 -1.12
N PHE A 684 7.57 12.89 -0.29
CA PHE A 684 7.58 14.36 -0.23
C PHE A 684 7.99 15.00 -1.56
N ARG A 685 8.94 14.40 -2.30
CA ARG A 685 9.38 14.88 -3.63
C ARG A 685 8.36 14.57 -4.74
N GLN A 686 7.66 13.43 -4.68
CA GLN A 686 6.69 13.06 -5.71
C GLN A 686 5.41 13.91 -5.67
N LYS A 687 4.99 14.34 -4.47
CA LYS A 687 3.75 15.09 -4.27
C LYS A 687 3.88 16.50 -4.85
N GLY A 688 3.07 16.76 -5.89
CA GLY A 688 3.09 18.02 -6.64
C GLY A 688 3.44 17.88 -8.13
N GLY A 689 3.59 16.65 -8.64
CA GLY A 689 3.90 16.39 -10.05
C GLY A 689 5.39 16.10 -10.29
N TYR A 690 6.00 15.25 -9.46
CA TYR A 690 7.45 14.95 -9.50
C TYR A 690 8.32 16.20 -9.29
N ASN A 691 8.08 16.95 -8.22
CA ASN A 691 8.96 18.04 -7.83
C ASN A 691 10.11 17.51 -6.96
N ASN A 692 11.23 17.17 -7.59
CA ASN A 692 12.43 16.68 -6.91
C ASN A 692 12.96 17.64 -5.83
N ASN A 693 12.56 18.92 -5.82
CA ASN A 693 12.99 19.91 -4.83
C ASN A 693 11.80 20.76 -4.33
N PRO A 694 11.01 20.27 -3.35
CA PRO A 694 9.82 20.98 -2.86
C PRO A 694 10.17 22.29 -2.14
N THR A 695 9.27 23.28 -2.21
CA THR A 695 9.36 24.50 -1.38
C THR A 695 8.94 24.20 0.05
N ALA A 696 9.31 25.05 1.02
CA ALA A 696 8.92 24.88 2.43
C ALA A 696 7.40 24.72 2.61
N ARG A 697 6.61 25.48 1.84
CA ARG A 697 5.14 25.36 1.84
C ARG A 697 4.67 24.01 1.30
N ALA A 698 5.20 23.58 0.16
CA ALA A 698 4.86 22.29 -0.43
C ALA A 698 5.21 21.14 0.54
N PHE A 699 6.40 21.20 1.14
CA PHE A 699 6.84 20.26 2.16
C PHE A 699 5.88 20.20 3.35
N ARG A 700 5.56 21.35 3.96
CA ARG A 700 4.63 21.44 5.09
C ARG A 700 3.26 20.84 4.77
N ILE A 701 2.73 21.15 3.59
CA ILE A 701 1.43 20.63 3.15
C ILE A 701 1.51 19.10 3.05
N THR A 702 2.55 18.55 2.42
CA THR A 702 2.70 17.11 2.27
C THR A 702 2.96 16.40 3.59
N PHE A 703 3.80 16.95 4.47
CA PHE A 703 4.03 16.45 5.84
C PHE A 703 2.70 16.33 6.59
N LYS A 704 1.90 17.40 6.59
CA LYS A 704 0.55 17.40 7.18
C LYS A 704 -0.35 16.30 6.60
N MET A 705 -0.38 16.15 5.27
CA MET A 705 -1.20 15.12 4.61
C MET A 705 -0.78 13.73 5.08
N MET A 706 0.52 13.49 5.13
CA MET A 706 1.10 12.22 5.54
C MET A 706 0.77 11.90 7.01
N THR A 707 1.00 12.83 7.95
CA THR A 707 0.70 12.62 9.36
C THR A 707 -0.79 12.34 9.60
N LYS A 708 -1.69 13.13 8.98
CA LYS A 708 -3.13 12.89 9.08
C LYS A 708 -3.53 11.53 8.52
N MET A 709 -2.92 11.11 7.42
CA MET A 709 -3.23 9.83 6.81
C MET A 709 -2.85 8.63 7.68
N HIS A 710 -1.68 8.69 8.32
CA HIS A 710 -1.24 7.64 9.24
C HIS A 710 -2.13 7.56 10.49
N LEU A 711 -2.63 8.70 10.99
CA LEU A 711 -3.55 8.74 12.13
C LEU A 711 -4.96 8.24 11.82
N MET A 712 -5.45 8.41 10.58
CA MET A 712 -6.82 8.06 10.18
C MET A 712 -7.03 6.55 9.95
N LYS A 713 -5.98 5.72 9.90
CA LYS A 713 -6.15 4.29 9.60
C LYS A 713 -6.24 3.42 10.88
N PRO A 714 -7.22 2.50 10.99
CA PRO A 714 -7.16 1.41 11.96
C PRO A 714 -6.03 0.42 11.61
N SER A 715 -5.38 -0.15 12.63
CA SER A 715 -4.37 -1.20 12.51
C SER A 715 -5.03 -2.47 12.00
N ILE A 716 -5.11 -2.62 10.67
CA ILE A 716 -5.51 -3.86 10.03
C ILE A 716 -4.25 -4.45 9.41
N ALA A 717 -3.78 -5.53 10.03
CA ALA A 717 -2.69 -6.36 9.54
C ALA A 717 -3.02 -6.87 8.14
N SER A 718 -2.19 -6.52 7.17
CA SER A 718 -2.23 -7.02 5.81
C SER A 718 -0.81 -7.19 5.31
N ASN A 719 -0.45 -8.44 5.02
CA ASN A 719 0.83 -8.82 4.45
C ASN A 719 0.93 -8.37 2.98
N CYS A 720 2.14 -7.96 2.59
CA CYS A 720 2.82 -8.02 1.27
C CYS A 720 3.54 -6.69 0.91
N GLU A 721 4.76 -6.83 0.37
CA GLU A 721 5.91 -5.92 0.49
C GLU A 721 5.96 -4.69 -0.45
N ALA A 722 6.35 -3.53 0.11
CA ALA A 722 7.61 -2.81 -0.16
C ALA A 722 7.85 -1.86 1.04
N ASP A 723 8.94 -2.09 1.78
CA ASP A 723 9.11 -1.90 3.23
C ASP A 723 8.11 -2.71 4.05
N ASN A 724 8.58 -3.49 5.04
CA ASN A 724 7.71 -4.18 6.02
C ASN A 724 6.97 -3.23 6.99
N ASP A 725 6.88 -1.96 6.61
CA ASP A 725 6.12 -0.90 7.24
C ASP A 725 5.01 -0.44 6.29
N HIS A 726 3.77 -0.49 6.78
CA HIS A 726 2.61 -0.02 6.06
C HIS A 726 2.75 1.39 5.46
N ASN A 727 2.98 1.47 4.14
CA ASN A 727 2.47 2.53 3.26
C ASN A 727 1.17 2.00 2.64
N ILE A 728 0.00 2.41 3.14
CA ILE A 728 -1.26 1.75 2.77
C ILE A 728 -1.85 2.40 1.54
N LEU A 729 -1.17 2.30 0.40
CA LEU A 729 -1.69 2.82 -0.85
C LEU A 729 -1.25 2.07 -2.11
N GLU A 730 -1.11 0.75 -2.09
CA GLU A 730 -1.31 -0.06 -3.32
C GLU A 730 -2.66 -0.79 -3.25
N VAL A 731 -3.47 -0.59 -4.28
CA VAL A 731 -4.67 -1.39 -4.55
C VAL A 731 -4.29 -2.21 -5.76
N ASP A 732 -4.41 -3.53 -5.62
CA ASP A 732 -4.36 -4.49 -6.71
C ASP A 732 -5.20 -4.00 -7.89
N SER A 733 -4.56 -3.75 -9.03
CA SER A 733 -5.21 -3.91 -10.31
C SER A 733 -4.97 -5.34 -10.76
N TYR A 734 -5.96 -6.21 -10.53
CA TYR A 734 -6.16 -7.36 -11.40
C TYR A 734 -6.47 -6.83 -12.80
N THR A 735 -5.45 -6.72 -13.65
CA THR A 735 -5.62 -6.77 -15.10
C THR A 735 -5.14 -8.15 -15.53
N ASN A 736 -6.06 -9.11 -15.57
CA ASN A 736 -5.87 -10.27 -16.43
C ASN A 736 -5.86 -9.78 -17.88
N VAL A 737 -4.78 -10.12 -18.59
CA VAL A 737 -4.74 -10.51 -19.99
C VAL A 737 -5.64 -9.70 -20.92
N LEU A 738 -5.06 -8.68 -21.55
CA LEU A 738 -5.21 -8.50 -22.98
C LEU A 738 -3.82 -8.27 -23.57
N GLU A 739 -3.44 -9.21 -24.44
CA GLU A 739 -2.39 -9.06 -25.43
C GLU A 739 -2.56 -7.72 -26.14
N ASN A 740 -1.47 -6.97 -26.26
CA ASN A 740 -1.20 -6.20 -27.46
C ASN A 740 0.30 -6.28 -27.69
N ASN A 741 0.64 -7.12 -28.66
CA ASN A 741 1.79 -6.95 -29.52
C ASN A 741 1.84 -5.49 -29.96
N ASP A 742 2.96 -4.83 -29.70
CA ASP A 742 3.58 -4.00 -30.72
C ASP A 742 5.09 -4.24 -30.62
N ASN A 743 5.56 -4.96 -31.63
CA ASN A 743 6.94 -5.14 -32.00
C ASN A 743 7.56 -3.80 -32.44
N ASN A 744 8.90 -3.79 -32.46
CA ASN A 744 9.80 -2.87 -33.19
C ASN A 744 10.11 -1.55 -32.46
N ASP A 745 11.35 -1.14 -32.21
CA ASP A 745 12.67 -1.60 -32.66
C ASP A 745 13.73 -1.27 -31.58
N ASP A 746 14.35 -2.29 -30.98
CA ASP A 746 15.71 -2.15 -30.47
C ASP A 746 16.63 -2.34 -31.68
N LEU A 747 17.06 -1.23 -32.27
CA LEU A 747 18.12 -1.22 -33.26
C LEU A 747 19.37 -1.82 -32.62
N MET A 748 19.72 -3.03 -33.09
CA MET A 748 21.05 -3.58 -32.97
C MET A 748 22.02 -2.57 -33.56
N ASP A 749 22.86 -1.99 -32.71
CA ASP A 749 24.03 -1.27 -33.18
C ASP A 749 25.06 -2.33 -33.61
N SER A 750 25.03 -2.65 -34.91
CA SER A 750 26.05 -3.46 -35.56
C SER A 750 27.36 -2.68 -35.57
N SER A 751 28.16 -2.84 -34.53
CA SER A 751 29.58 -2.52 -34.63
C SER A 751 30.24 -3.64 -35.41
N SER A 752 30.40 -3.37 -36.71
CA SER A 752 31.34 -3.95 -37.66
C SER A 752 32.35 -4.93 -37.04
N LEU A 753 32.13 -6.21 -37.32
CA LEU A 753 33.13 -7.27 -37.23
C LEU A 753 34.29 -6.92 -38.18
N SER A 754 35.39 -6.41 -37.62
CA SER A 754 36.70 -6.56 -38.24
C SER A 754 37.26 -7.91 -37.79
N PHE A 755 37.17 -8.90 -38.68
CA PHE A 755 37.87 -10.16 -38.55
C PHE A 755 39.36 -9.91 -38.80
N SER A 756 40.17 -9.97 -37.75
CA SER A 756 41.61 -10.18 -37.85
C SER A 756 41.89 -11.57 -37.28
N PHE A 757 42.23 -12.49 -38.19
CA PHE A 757 42.93 -13.73 -37.82
C PHE A 757 44.33 -13.32 -37.38
N ASP A 758 44.60 -13.41 -36.08
CA ASP A 758 45.96 -13.47 -35.58
C ASP A 758 46.17 -14.86 -34.99
N ASP A 759 47.25 -15.47 -35.48
CA ASP A 759 47.68 -16.84 -35.25
C ASP A 759 47.93 -17.16 -33.76
N ASP A 760 47.78 -18.45 -33.47
CA ASP A 760 48.06 -19.11 -32.19
C ASP A 760 49.38 -18.67 -31.53
N GLU A 761 49.26 -18.12 -30.32
CA GLU A 761 50.22 -18.43 -29.25
C GLU A 761 49.47 -19.13 -28.12
N SER A 762 49.78 -20.41 -27.96
CA SER A 762 49.23 -21.29 -26.92
C SER A 762 49.63 -20.80 -25.53
N ILE A 763 48.76 -20.03 -24.89
CA ILE A 763 48.80 -19.76 -23.45
C ILE A 763 48.09 -20.93 -22.76
N GLU A 764 48.78 -21.64 -21.87
CA GLU A 764 48.21 -22.69 -21.02
C GLU A 764 47.00 -22.16 -20.24
N ILE A 765 45.78 -22.45 -20.72
CA ILE A 765 44.54 -22.15 -20.00
C ILE A 765 44.41 -23.18 -18.87
N PRO A 766 44.14 -22.78 -17.61
CA PRO A 766 43.80 -23.72 -16.55
C PRO A 766 42.65 -24.64 -16.99
N MET A 767 42.73 -25.93 -16.66
CA MET A 767 41.77 -26.95 -17.10
C MET A 767 40.30 -26.60 -16.75
N VAL A 768 40.06 -25.79 -15.71
CA VAL A 768 38.76 -25.27 -15.27
C VAL A 768 38.81 -23.73 -15.13
N SER A 769 37.87 -23.02 -15.75
CA SER A 769 37.75 -21.55 -15.73
C SER A 769 36.47 -21.07 -15.05
N LEU A 770 36.42 -19.79 -14.65
CA LEU A 770 35.22 -19.17 -14.09
C LEU A 770 34.02 -19.27 -15.05
N SER A 771 34.25 -19.14 -16.36
CA SER A 771 33.20 -19.25 -17.38
C SER A 771 32.51 -20.61 -17.33
N LYS A 772 33.26 -21.71 -17.28
CA LYS A 772 32.70 -23.08 -17.15
C LYS A 772 31.90 -23.25 -15.86
N CYS A 773 32.41 -22.77 -14.73
CA CYS A 773 31.67 -22.80 -13.45
C CYS A 773 30.39 -21.96 -13.50
N SER A 774 30.41 -20.83 -14.21
CA SER A 774 29.26 -19.94 -14.41
C SER A 774 28.20 -20.59 -15.31
N ASP A 775 28.60 -21.25 -16.39
CA ASP A 775 27.72 -21.98 -17.30
C ASP A 775 27.02 -23.15 -16.58
N LYS A 776 27.75 -23.89 -15.73
CA LYS A 776 27.18 -24.95 -14.88
C LYS A 776 26.20 -24.39 -13.86
N TYR A 777 26.54 -23.30 -13.17
CA TYR A 777 25.60 -22.65 -12.24
C TYR A 777 24.32 -22.16 -12.94
N PHE A 778 24.46 -21.55 -14.13
CA PHE A 778 23.33 -21.06 -14.91
C PHE A 778 22.44 -22.20 -15.41
N SER A 779 23.04 -23.30 -15.85
CA SER A 779 22.33 -24.52 -16.23
C SER A 779 21.51 -25.08 -15.06
N GLY A 780 22.09 -25.16 -13.85
CA GLY A 780 21.35 -25.57 -12.65
C GLY A 780 20.17 -24.65 -12.33
N TYR A 781 20.32 -23.34 -12.53
CA TYR A 781 19.25 -22.36 -12.37
C TYR A 781 18.12 -22.55 -13.39
N LEU A 782 18.45 -22.76 -14.66
CA LEU A 782 17.46 -23.04 -15.71
C LEU A 782 16.73 -24.36 -15.43
N GLY A 783 17.45 -25.41 -15.05
CA GLY A 783 16.88 -26.70 -14.68
C GLY A 783 15.85 -26.56 -13.56
N LYS A 784 16.20 -25.81 -12.51
CA LYS A 784 15.26 -25.50 -11.40
C LYS A 784 14.00 -24.79 -11.90
N LYS A 785 14.13 -23.73 -12.72
CA LYS A 785 12.99 -22.98 -13.25
C LYS A 785 12.09 -23.83 -14.15
N CYS A 786 12.68 -24.69 -14.97
CA CYS A 786 11.95 -25.62 -15.82
C CYS A 786 11.15 -26.61 -14.96
N ILE A 787 11.73 -27.14 -13.89
CA ILE A 787 11.03 -28.06 -12.98
C ILE A 787 9.88 -27.35 -12.26
N GLU A 788 10.10 -26.15 -11.71
CA GLU A 788 9.04 -25.36 -11.06
C GLU A 788 7.85 -25.08 -11.99
N LYS A 789 8.09 -24.95 -13.29
CA LYS A 789 7.05 -24.66 -14.29
C LYS A 789 6.36 -25.90 -14.84
N PHE A 790 7.10 -26.99 -15.07
CA PHE A 790 6.61 -28.16 -15.84
C PHE A 790 6.41 -29.43 -15.02
N ASN A 791 6.93 -29.52 -13.78
CA ASN A 791 6.72 -30.64 -12.83
C ASN A 791 6.89 -32.06 -13.43
N CYS A 792 7.82 -32.25 -14.39
CA CYS A 792 8.07 -33.56 -15.01
C CYS A 792 9.26 -34.29 -14.37
N LYS A 793 9.02 -35.49 -13.83
CA LYS A 793 10.06 -36.31 -13.15
C LYS A 793 11.19 -36.78 -14.09
N LYS A 794 10.87 -37.12 -15.35
CA LYS A 794 11.88 -37.52 -16.35
C LYS A 794 12.81 -36.35 -16.70
N CYS A 795 12.23 -35.17 -16.89
CA CYS A 795 12.99 -33.95 -17.13
C CYS A 795 13.85 -33.56 -15.92
N GLN A 796 13.36 -33.80 -14.70
CA GLN A 796 14.14 -33.57 -13.49
C GLN A 796 15.39 -34.48 -13.43
N GLN A 797 15.25 -35.76 -13.76
CA GLN A 797 16.38 -36.70 -13.81
C GLN A 797 17.39 -36.35 -14.91
N PHE A 798 16.92 -35.84 -16.05
CA PHE A 798 17.78 -35.40 -17.13
C PHE A 798 18.51 -34.09 -16.81
N MET A 799 17.84 -33.11 -16.19
CA MET A 799 18.40 -31.77 -15.97
C MET A 799 19.19 -31.65 -14.67
N LEU A 800 18.85 -32.38 -13.62
CA LEU A 800 19.41 -32.22 -12.28
C LEU A 800 19.93 -33.53 -11.69
N THR A 801 21.06 -33.45 -11.00
CA THR A 801 21.69 -34.60 -10.34
C THR A 801 20.97 -34.91 -9.02
N ALA A 802 20.59 -36.17 -8.80
CA ALA A 802 19.72 -36.59 -7.70
C ALA A 802 20.37 -36.51 -6.30
N THR A 803 21.69 -36.35 -6.21
CA THR A 803 22.48 -35.96 -5.02
C THR A 803 23.95 -36.11 -5.42
N PRO A 804 24.75 -35.03 -5.52
CA PRO A 804 26.15 -35.18 -5.88
C PRO A 804 26.90 -35.80 -4.69
N ILE A 805 27.37 -37.04 -4.85
CA ILE A 805 28.21 -37.74 -3.87
C ILE A 805 29.66 -37.22 -3.95
N ASN A 806 30.10 -36.79 -5.14
CA ASN A 806 31.40 -36.16 -5.39
C ASN A 806 31.19 -34.85 -6.16
N PHE A 807 31.73 -33.74 -5.66
CA PHE A 807 31.73 -32.45 -6.35
C PHE A 807 32.88 -32.39 -7.34
N SER A 808 32.59 -31.94 -8.57
CA SER A 808 33.61 -31.59 -9.55
C SER A 808 34.16 -30.19 -9.29
N ASP A 809 35.37 -29.90 -9.75
CA ASP A 809 35.97 -28.55 -9.65
C ASP A 809 35.10 -27.48 -10.34
N GLU A 810 34.26 -27.86 -11.30
CA GLU A 810 33.32 -26.98 -11.98
C GLU A 810 32.09 -26.60 -11.12
N ASP A 811 31.77 -27.37 -10.08
CA ASP A 811 30.63 -27.12 -9.18
C ASP A 811 30.94 -26.07 -8.10
N TYR A 812 32.17 -25.56 -8.06
CA TYR A 812 32.66 -24.73 -6.97
C TYR A 812 31.85 -23.44 -6.77
N LEU A 813 31.36 -22.83 -7.86
CA LEU A 813 30.49 -21.64 -7.79
C LEU A 813 29.14 -21.95 -7.13
N ILE A 814 28.57 -23.15 -7.38
CA ILE A 814 27.32 -23.61 -6.77
C ILE A 814 27.53 -23.79 -5.27
N PHE A 815 28.63 -24.46 -4.88
CA PHE A 815 29.01 -24.63 -3.48
C PHE A 815 29.17 -23.29 -2.75
N CYS A 816 29.92 -22.36 -3.34
CA CYS A 816 30.16 -21.05 -2.74
C CYS A 816 28.89 -20.19 -2.61
N ARG A 817 27.90 -20.39 -3.48
CA ARG A 817 26.60 -19.69 -3.43
C ARG A 817 25.59 -20.35 -2.48
N ALA A 818 25.78 -21.60 -2.10
CA ALA A 818 24.89 -22.27 -1.15
C ALA A 818 25.05 -21.69 0.27
N TYR A 819 23.93 -21.51 0.97
CA TYR A 819 23.93 -21.33 2.42
C TYR A 819 23.92 -22.74 3.02
N GLY A 820 25.01 -23.16 3.65
CA GLY A 820 25.17 -24.53 4.17
C GLY A 820 23.93 -24.98 4.95
N SER A 821 23.19 -25.93 4.39
CA SER A 821 22.05 -26.57 5.05
C SER A 821 22.59 -27.67 5.95
N LYS A 822 22.16 -27.67 7.22
CA LYS A 822 22.50 -28.73 8.19
C LYS A 822 21.89 -30.10 7.84
N SER A 823 20.98 -30.15 6.87
CA SER A 823 20.57 -31.38 6.18
C SER A 823 21.45 -31.53 4.96
N GLY A 824 22.09 -32.69 4.75
CA GLY A 824 23.03 -32.99 3.65
C GLY A 824 22.52 -32.84 2.19
N HIS A 825 21.51 -32.01 1.96
CA HIS A 825 21.05 -31.52 0.67
C HIS A 825 21.39 -30.04 0.54
N PHE A 826 22.36 -29.69 -0.30
CA PHE A 826 22.68 -28.30 -0.65
C PHE A 826 21.44 -27.62 -1.26
N GLY A 827 21.13 -26.38 -0.82
CA GLY A 827 19.93 -25.66 -1.26
C GLY A 827 19.93 -25.19 -2.73
N LEU A 828 21.00 -25.43 -3.48
CA LEU A 828 21.12 -25.15 -4.91
C LEU A 828 21.29 -26.49 -5.65
N ASN A 829 20.49 -26.67 -6.70
CA ASN A 829 20.50 -27.89 -7.48
C ASN A 829 21.68 -27.90 -8.46
N VAL A 830 22.40 -29.01 -8.52
CA VAL A 830 23.50 -29.24 -9.46
C VAL A 830 22.91 -29.82 -10.76
N PRO A 831 23.22 -29.25 -11.94
CA PRO A 831 22.77 -29.81 -13.20
C PRO A 831 23.55 -31.07 -13.56
N THR A 832 23.02 -31.86 -14.49
CA THR A 832 23.79 -32.93 -15.15
C THR A 832 24.78 -32.33 -16.15
N ASP A 833 25.86 -33.07 -16.45
CA ASP A 833 26.85 -32.62 -17.43
C ASP A 833 26.24 -32.58 -18.85
N ASP A 834 25.35 -33.51 -19.19
CA ASP A 834 24.60 -33.50 -20.46
C ASP A 834 23.77 -32.23 -20.65
N PHE A 835 23.08 -31.79 -19.59
CA PHE A 835 22.28 -30.57 -19.65
C PHE A 835 23.18 -29.32 -19.70
N THR A 836 24.31 -29.34 -19.00
CA THR A 836 25.29 -28.24 -19.05
C THR A 836 25.91 -28.10 -20.44
N ASN A 837 26.23 -29.22 -21.08
CA ASN A 837 26.74 -29.25 -22.46
C ASN A 837 25.69 -28.75 -23.46
N TYR A 838 24.43 -29.16 -23.30
CA TYR A 838 23.32 -28.66 -24.11
C TYR A 838 23.18 -27.12 -24.02
N ILE A 839 23.17 -26.57 -22.80
CA ILE A 839 23.08 -25.11 -22.60
C ILE A 839 24.30 -24.39 -23.18
N SER A 840 25.51 -24.94 -22.97
CA SER A 840 26.74 -24.38 -23.51
C SER A 840 26.75 -24.38 -25.05
N HIS A 841 26.15 -25.37 -25.69
CA HIS A 841 25.97 -25.41 -27.14
C HIS A 841 24.96 -24.35 -27.61
N CYS A 842 23.87 -24.13 -26.87
CA CYS A 842 22.91 -23.07 -27.19
C CYS A 842 23.43 -21.64 -26.97
N GLN A 843 24.50 -21.45 -26.18
CA GLN A 843 25.12 -20.16 -25.93
C GLN A 843 26.18 -19.77 -26.97
N LYS A 844 26.71 -20.75 -27.72
CA LYS A 844 27.59 -20.54 -28.87
C LYS A 844 26.75 -20.28 -30.11
#